data_AF-A0A9E8CB18-F1
#
_entry.id   AF-A0A9E8CB18-F1
#
_cell.length_a   1.000
_cell.length_b   1.000
_cell.length_c   1.000
_cell.angle_alpha   90.00
_cell.angle_beta   90.00
_cell.angle_gamma   90.00
#
_symmetry.space_group_name_H-M   'P 1'
#
loop_
_entity.id
_entity.type
_entity.pdbx_description
1 polymer ?
#
loop_
_entity_poly.entity_id
_entity_poly.type
_entity_poly.pdbx_seq_one_letter_code
_entity_poly.pdbx_strand_id
1 'polypeptide(L)'
;MDINANGGNISATASGAQSGTAAALSLQNSSWSTTGAGNISLSGTLPDNGNSQGVFLNANTLTTASGSITVSGTSGGIATITGTNSNGAPLFSTSNIGVYLAGGNTLRSTGGGAIALTGTATGATATWAGSGVTLSALDSLSTSGAVTISGTASNPVSSTYRNQLSTVNIAGTGSNAASLTGGTVTITGTNSVVGNASRTSNGNAAVKLDGKVNLTATAGPINIAGSNAGGDGVWGSGSGAVTMSAPASSSITISARSLDSVSGYSGFYIGGGGATLAFATAAAVSIAAESRVSARKAFWNKGGLTVPGNLRIVTTGGAIADDTTHGGYFHVTGSTSIDSSGAGNTVSLTNSGNTFAGAISLNAGDTTLASSTSLTLDSSTVNGALNLTAPGITQSGAVSAAGATTLNGGNAAITLTNDGNAFNALAVTGAGGVNVVNANALSVTGVTSTGAVRFTTLSGDLATRGNWSISGGDLTLSAGAGNTRGTASGGNVDSQATLAVDAGRTITVYSGAVGSTVLGGSLAGRAAAGSGNFRYNRQDGDAPGADGIGDGATYVMYRERPTVTVTPTDAANTKVYDGGGASDPALAYTIVGQVNGDSATQILSGSLARAAGQNAGRYAISQGTLADQLGYQSVLDVGHAFSITPAPLLITANGASRTAGQDNPAFSATFAGFVGGQTAQTADLRGTLRLLTSADAGSPAGSYAIVPDGISSNNYSIRYAAGTLSVLPASPAPMVAVPGEPSYMNAVIDMQARIRAAGLASAPEPAERSATGWRTTTATFRQDDTASDNVPGNRLAAQE
;
A
#
# COMPACT_ATOMS: atom_id res chain seq x y z
N MET A 1 52.36 -22.58 -51.90
CA MET A 1 51.75 -23.00 -53.18
C MET A 1 50.78 -21.92 -53.62
N ASP A 2 50.90 -21.44 -54.85
CA ASP A 2 49.97 -20.45 -55.39
C ASP A 2 49.07 -21.12 -56.43
N ILE A 3 47.77 -21.19 -56.14
CA ILE A 3 46.78 -21.88 -56.98
C ILE A 3 45.68 -20.88 -57.35
N ASN A 4 45.37 -20.80 -58.64
CA ASN A 4 44.20 -20.11 -59.14
C ASN A 4 43.40 -21.05 -60.06
N ALA A 5 42.18 -21.39 -59.66
CA ALA A 5 41.33 -22.31 -60.43
C ALA A 5 40.39 -21.60 -61.42
N ASN A 6 40.50 -20.27 -61.61
CA ASN A 6 39.71 -19.46 -62.54
C ASN A 6 38.18 -19.71 -62.52
N GLY A 7 37.64 -20.12 -61.36
CA GLY A 7 36.22 -20.45 -61.16
C GLY A 7 35.92 -21.91 -60.83
N GLY A 8 36.87 -22.83 -61.02
CA GLY A 8 36.77 -24.23 -60.59
C GLY A 8 36.96 -24.42 -59.08
N ASN A 9 36.61 -25.61 -58.59
CA ASN A 9 36.82 -25.99 -57.19
C ASN A 9 38.29 -26.32 -56.92
N ILE A 10 38.79 -25.96 -55.74
CA ILE A 10 40.09 -26.39 -55.22
C ILE A 10 39.82 -27.29 -54.01
N SER A 11 40.32 -28.52 -54.05
CA SER A 11 40.21 -29.45 -52.92
C SER A 11 41.56 -30.06 -52.57
N ALA A 12 41.87 -30.09 -51.27
CA ALA A 12 42.99 -30.88 -50.75
C ALA A 12 42.51 -31.76 -49.60
N THR A 13 42.84 -33.03 -49.68
CA THR A 13 42.45 -34.03 -48.68
C THR A 13 43.67 -34.87 -48.34
N ALA A 14 43.95 -34.99 -47.04
CA ALA A 14 45.03 -35.82 -46.53
C ALA A 14 44.53 -36.70 -45.38
N SER A 15 44.98 -37.95 -45.38
CA SER A 15 44.75 -38.90 -44.29
C SER A 15 46.02 -39.72 -44.08
N GLY A 16 46.32 -40.13 -42.86
CA GLY A 16 47.49 -40.96 -42.61
C GLY A 16 47.63 -41.43 -41.17
N ALA A 17 48.65 -42.25 -40.95
CA ALA A 17 49.17 -42.63 -39.64
C ALA A 17 50.66 -42.21 -39.58
N GLN A 18 50.94 -40.98 -39.14
CA GLN A 18 52.29 -40.42 -39.06
C GLN A 18 52.74 -40.35 -37.59
N SER A 19 53.90 -40.91 -37.26
CA SER A 19 54.49 -40.76 -35.93
C SER A 19 55.12 -39.36 -35.78
N GLY A 20 54.65 -38.54 -34.83
CA GLY A 20 55.24 -37.25 -34.47
C GLY A 20 54.25 -36.07 -34.50
N THR A 21 54.75 -34.85 -34.26
CA THR A 21 53.96 -33.59 -34.16
C THR A 21 53.44 -33.07 -35.51
N ALA A 22 53.06 -33.97 -36.42
CA ALA A 22 52.73 -33.65 -37.80
C ALA A 22 51.24 -33.31 -37.98
N ALA A 23 50.96 -32.45 -38.97
CA ALA A 23 49.61 -32.21 -39.45
C ALA A 23 49.28 -33.14 -40.62
N ALA A 24 48.02 -33.61 -40.75
CA ALA A 24 47.61 -34.45 -41.87
C ALA A 24 47.71 -33.64 -43.17
N LEU A 25 47.16 -32.44 -43.14
CA LEU A 25 47.31 -31.42 -44.16
C LEU A 25 47.99 -30.20 -43.56
N SER A 26 49.19 -29.87 -44.05
CA SER A 26 49.95 -28.68 -43.64
C SER A 26 50.10 -27.74 -44.82
N LEU A 27 49.57 -26.52 -44.70
CA LEU A 27 49.76 -25.44 -45.66
C LEU A 27 50.40 -24.24 -44.96
N GLN A 28 51.48 -23.74 -45.56
CA GLN A 28 52.21 -22.58 -45.06
C GLN A 28 52.47 -21.61 -46.20
N ASN A 29 52.30 -20.32 -45.94
CA ASN A 29 52.59 -19.24 -46.89
C ASN A 29 52.03 -19.52 -48.30
N SER A 30 50.78 -20.01 -48.38
CA SER A 30 50.14 -20.38 -49.65
C SER A 30 48.99 -19.43 -50.00
N SER A 31 48.81 -19.15 -51.29
CA SER A 31 47.73 -18.29 -51.81
C SER A 31 46.84 -19.05 -52.77
N TRP A 32 45.60 -19.35 -52.37
CA TRP A 32 44.63 -20.08 -53.19
C TRP A 32 43.45 -19.19 -53.53
N SER A 33 43.06 -19.18 -54.80
CA SER A 33 42.01 -18.29 -55.30
C SER A 33 41.07 -18.96 -56.30
N THR A 34 39.79 -18.59 -56.25
CA THR A 34 38.80 -18.87 -57.30
C THR A 34 38.14 -17.56 -57.73
N THR A 35 38.19 -17.24 -59.03
CA THR A 35 37.61 -15.99 -59.59
C THR A 35 36.11 -16.08 -59.86
N GLY A 36 35.46 -17.21 -59.53
CA GLY A 36 34.03 -17.50 -59.77
C GLY A 36 33.31 -18.17 -58.60
N ALA A 37 32.38 -19.08 -58.88
CA ALA A 37 31.58 -19.79 -57.86
C ALA A 37 32.30 -21.01 -57.23
N GLY A 38 33.53 -21.30 -57.65
CA GLY A 38 34.31 -22.43 -57.17
C GLY A 38 34.60 -22.38 -55.67
N ASN A 39 34.46 -23.52 -55.02
CA ASN A 39 34.70 -23.70 -53.59
C ASN A 39 36.18 -24.01 -53.30
N ILE A 40 36.63 -23.71 -52.09
CA ILE A 40 37.89 -24.21 -51.53
C ILE A 40 37.58 -25.17 -50.39
N SER A 41 38.04 -26.41 -50.48
CA SER A 41 37.77 -27.46 -49.49
C SER A 41 39.06 -28.13 -49.02
N LEU A 42 39.35 -27.99 -47.73
CA LEU A 42 40.51 -28.60 -47.07
C LEU A 42 40.04 -29.66 -46.08
N SER A 43 40.62 -30.85 -46.14
CA SER A 43 40.31 -31.94 -45.21
C SER A 43 41.55 -32.69 -44.75
N GLY A 44 41.65 -32.96 -43.45
CA GLY A 44 42.80 -33.64 -42.84
C GLY A 44 42.37 -34.58 -41.73
N THR A 45 42.81 -35.85 -41.75
CA THR A 45 42.43 -36.86 -40.73
C THR A 45 43.64 -37.64 -40.20
N LEU A 46 43.89 -37.57 -38.89
CA LEU A 46 44.93 -38.29 -38.14
C LEU A 46 44.36 -38.85 -36.81
N PRO A 47 43.63 -39.98 -36.81
CA PRO A 47 42.86 -40.44 -35.65
C PRO A 47 43.69 -41.10 -34.53
N ASP A 48 44.91 -41.59 -34.83
CA ASP A 48 45.65 -42.51 -33.93
C ASP A 48 47.03 -41.99 -33.46
N ASN A 49 47.42 -40.76 -33.77
CA ASN A 49 48.76 -40.24 -33.50
C ASN A 49 48.79 -39.19 -32.38
N GLY A 50 49.60 -39.48 -31.36
CA GLY A 50 49.91 -38.53 -30.31
C GLY A 50 50.42 -37.19 -30.81
N ASN A 51 49.86 -36.08 -30.30
CA ASN A 51 50.30 -34.71 -30.59
C ASN A 51 50.09 -34.27 -32.06
N SER A 52 48.99 -34.70 -32.69
CA SER A 52 48.73 -34.50 -34.12
C SER A 52 47.77 -33.36 -34.44
N GLN A 53 47.82 -32.87 -35.68
CA GLN A 53 46.90 -31.84 -36.18
C GLN A 53 46.14 -32.33 -37.42
N GLY A 54 44.83 -32.19 -37.50
CA GLY A 54 44.09 -32.58 -38.71
C GLY A 54 44.49 -31.70 -39.90
N VAL A 55 44.21 -30.39 -39.78
CA VAL A 55 44.62 -29.37 -40.74
C VAL A 55 45.40 -28.27 -40.03
N PHE A 56 46.58 -27.92 -40.55
CA PHE A 56 47.41 -26.82 -40.08
C PHE A 56 47.59 -25.76 -41.17
N LEU A 57 47.21 -24.52 -40.86
CA LEU A 57 47.36 -23.36 -41.73
C LEU A 57 48.22 -22.30 -41.04
N ASN A 58 49.33 -21.91 -41.66
CA ASN A 58 50.19 -20.81 -41.19
C ASN A 58 50.37 -19.76 -42.29
N ALA A 59 49.91 -18.53 -42.05
CA ALA A 59 50.04 -17.39 -42.96
C ALA A 59 49.55 -17.65 -44.40
N ASN A 60 48.39 -18.30 -44.56
CA ASN A 60 47.79 -18.58 -45.87
C ASN A 60 46.72 -17.56 -46.27
N THR A 61 46.55 -17.35 -47.57
CA THR A 61 45.44 -16.56 -48.12
C THR A 61 44.54 -17.45 -48.97
N LEU A 62 43.30 -17.68 -48.54
CA LEU A 62 42.29 -18.45 -49.26
C LEU A 62 41.16 -17.51 -49.66
N THR A 63 40.93 -17.36 -50.97
CA THR A 63 39.97 -16.39 -51.50
C THR A 63 39.02 -17.00 -52.52
N THR A 64 37.74 -16.69 -52.41
CA THR A 64 36.72 -17.08 -53.39
C THR A 64 35.88 -15.87 -53.80
N ALA A 65 35.46 -15.81 -55.06
CA ALA A 65 34.61 -14.73 -55.52
C ALA A 65 33.18 -14.87 -54.98
N SER A 66 32.59 -16.07 -55.04
CA SER A 66 31.26 -16.37 -54.46
C SER A 66 31.14 -17.78 -53.87
N GLY A 67 32.13 -18.66 -54.09
CA GLY A 67 32.16 -20.00 -53.51
C GLY A 67 32.42 -20.01 -52.00
N SER A 68 32.18 -21.15 -51.38
CA SER A 68 32.41 -21.37 -49.94
C SER A 68 33.83 -21.87 -49.67
N ILE A 69 34.34 -21.58 -48.46
CA ILE A 69 35.61 -22.08 -47.95
C ILE A 69 35.30 -23.03 -46.79
N THR A 70 35.67 -24.30 -46.90
CA THR A 70 35.45 -25.31 -45.87
C THR A 70 36.77 -25.92 -45.43
N VAL A 71 37.04 -25.95 -44.13
CA VAL A 71 38.20 -26.62 -43.54
C VAL A 71 37.71 -27.61 -42.50
N SER A 72 38.04 -28.89 -42.71
CA SER A 72 37.64 -29.99 -41.83
C SER A 72 38.86 -30.75 -41.33
N GLY A 73 38.95 -30.98 -40.03
CA GLY A 73 40.13 -31.59 -39.45
C GLY A 73 39.79 -32.53 -38.30
N THR A 74 40.35 -33.74 -38.34
CA THR A 74 40.24 -34.72 -37.25
C THR A 74 41.63 -35.09 -36.76
N SER A 75 41.86 -34.99 -35.46
CA SER A 75 43.06 -35.50 -34.80
C SER A 75 42.71 -36.38 -33.60
N GLY A 76 43.57 -37.34 -33.30
CA GLY A 76 43.39 -38.24 -32.16
C GLY A 76 44.70 -38.95 -31.82
N GLY A 77 44.80 -39.51 -30.61
CA GLY A 77 45.95 -40.29 -30.16
C GLY A 77 46.51 -39.89 -28.79
N ILE A 78 47.65 -40.48 -28.41
CA ILE A 78 48.28 -40.40 -27.07
C ILE A 78 49.20 -39.17 -26.96
N ALA A 79 48.81 -38.14 -26.19
CA ALA A 79 49.69 -36.97 -25.99
C ALA A 79 50.95 -37.32 -25.17
N THR A 80 52.13 -36.89 -25.62
CA THR A 80 53.41 -37.12 -24.90
C THR A 80 53.73 -35.98 -23.94
N ILE A 81 54.04 -36.30 -22.67
CA ILE A 81 54.50 -35.34 -21.66
C ILE A 81 55.95 -34.92 -21.96
N THR A 82 56.21 -33.62 -22.04
CA THR A 82 57.53 -33.03 -22.32
C THR A 82 58.24 -32.42 -21.11
N GLY A 83 57.56 -32.33 -19.97
CA GLY A 83 58.15 -31.82 -18.72
C GLY A 83 57.09 -31.61 -17.65
N THR A 84 57.43 -30.87 -16.60
CA THR A 84 56.48 -30.37 -15.59
C THR A 84 56.71 -28.89 -15.35
N ASN A 85 55.66 -28.10 -15.15
CA ASN A 85 55.81 -26.70 -14.74
C ASN A 85 56.17 -26.57 -13.26
N SER A 86 56.39 -25.33 -12.80
CA SER A 86 56.78 -24.99 -11.43
C SER A 86 55.81 -25.48 -10.35
N ASN A 87 54.57 -25.83 -10.72
CA ASN A 87 53.56 -26.38 -9.82
C ASN A 87 53.45 -27.91 -9.92
N GLY A 88 54.44 -28.57 -10.55
CA GLY A 88 54.50 -30.04 -10.69
C GLY A 88 53.55 -30.62 -11.74
N ALA A 89 52.91 -29.80 -12.58
CA ALA A 89 51.96 -30.31 -13.57
C ALA A 89 52.64 -30.59 -14.91
N PRO A 90 52.30 -31.69 -15.61
CA PRO A 90 52.91 -32.03 -16.88
C PRO A 90 52.72 -30.94 -17.96
N LEU A 91 53.79 -30.67 -18.70
CA LEU A 91 53.86 -29.86 -19.92
C LEU A 91 53.83 -30.82 -21.13
N PHE A 92 53.28 -30.41 -22.27
CA PHE A 92 53.14 -31.24 -23.49
C PHE A 92 53.74 -30.53 -24.71
N SER A 93 54.26 -31.28 -25.71
CA SER A 93 54.95 -30.70 -26.90
C SER A 93 54.02 -30.07 -27.92
N THR A 94 52.82 -30.61 -28.12
CA THR A 94 51.71 -30.04 -28.93
C THR A 94 50.41 -30.76 -28.55
N SER A 95 49.28 -30.05 -28.61
CA SER A 95 47.95 -30.61 -28.33
C SER A 95 47.39 -31.31 -29.57
N ASN A 96 46.50 -32.30 -29.39
CA ASN A 96 45.73 -32.84 -30.52
C ASN A 96 44.77 -31.75 -31.02
N ILE A 97 44.95 -31.24 -32.25
CA ILE A 97 44.09 -30.17 -32.79
C ILE A 97 43.40 -30.60 -34.09
N GLY A 98 42.07 -30.48 -34.19
CA GLY A 98 41.37 -30.80 -35.44
C GLY A 98 41.79 -29.84 -36.56
N VAL A 99 41.50 -28.54 -36.38
CA VAL A 99 41.88 -27.46 -37.29
C VAL A 99 42.68 -26.40 -36.54
N TYR A 100 43.89 -26.09 -37.00
CA TYR A 100 44.73 -25.06 -36.41
C TYR A 100 45.13 -24.00 -37.44
N LEU A 101 44.66 -22.77 -37.24
CA LEU A 101 45.18 -21.58 -37.89
C LEU A 101 46.18 -20.91 -36.93
N ALA A 102 47.44 -20.87 -37.34
CA ALA A 102 48.56 -20.44 -36.50
C ALA A 102 48.92 -18.95 -36.64
N GLY A 103 48.00 -18.13 -37.16
CA GLY A 103 48.18 -16.69 -37.29
C GLY A 103 48.48 -16.26 -38.73
N GLY A 104 48.05 -15.03 -39.05
CA GLY A 104 48.25 -14.41 -40.35
C GLY A 104 47.46 -15.04 -41.50
N ASN A 105 46.52 -15.96 -41.22
CA ASN A 105 45.69 -16.55 -42.26
C ASN A 105 44.54 -15.60 -42.63
N THR A 106 44.26 -15.47 -43.94
CA THR A 106 43.11 -14.72 -44.46
C THR A 106 42.21 -15.65 -45.26
N LEU A 107 41.01 -15.92 -44.75
CA LEU A 107 39.96 -16.67 -45.45
C LEU A 107 38.87 -15.69 -45.86
N ARG A 108 38.64 -15.50 -47.17
CA ARG A 108 37.71 -14.47 -47.65
C ARG A 108 36.84 -14.93 -48.82
N SER A 109 35.53 -14.81 -48.67
CA SER A 109 34.56 -14.96 -49.77
C SER A 109 33.87 -13.62 -50.03
N THR A 110 34.01 -13.05 -51.22
CA THR A 110 33.49 -11.69 -51.50
C THR A 110 32.00 -11.65 -51.86
N GLY A 111 31.46 -12.76 -52.36
CA GLY A 111 30.13 -12.86 -52.98
C GLY A 111 29.14 -13.65 -52.15
N GLY A 112 29.41 -13.86 -50.85
CA GLY A 112 28.46 -14.45 -49.91
C GLY A 112 28.56 -15.96 -49.71
N GLY A 113 29.60 -16.61 -50.21
CA GLY A 113 29.87 -18.01 -49.89
C GLY A 113 30.20 -18.18 -48.41
N ALA A 114 29.81 -19.31 -47.81
CA ALA A 114 30.04 -19.55 -46.39
C ALA A 114 31.52 -19.85 -46.09
N ILE A 115 31.95 -19.54 -44.87
CA ILE A 115 33.23 -20.00 -44.33
C ILE A 115 32.94 -20.93 -43.16
N ALA A 116 33.35 -22.19 -43.28
CA ALA A 116 33.09 -23.22 -42.28
C ALA A 116 34.39 -23.88 -41.82
N LEU A 117 34.65 -23.85 -40.51
CA LEU A 117 35.74 -24.58 -39.86
C LEU A 117 35.14 -25.64 -38.94
N THR A 118 35.46 -26.92 -39.19
CA THR A 118 34.97 -28.04 -38.38
C THR A 118 36.13 -28.88 -37.90
N GLY A 119 36.25 -29.04 -36.59
CA GLY A 119 37.39 -29.70 -35.98
C GLY A 119 37.01 -30.69 -34.90
N THR A 120 37.58 -31.90 -34.98
CA THR A 120 37.42 -32.95 -33.98
C THR A 120 38.76 -33.34 -33.40
N ALA A 121 38.86 -33.36 -32.07
CA ALA A 121 40.02 -33.84 -31.34
C ALA A 121 39.63 -34.92 -30.34
N THR A 122 40.30 -36.07 -30.37
CA THR A 122 40.11 -37.16 -29.41
C THR A 122 41.37 -37.41 -28.58
N GLY A 123 41.22 -37.55 -27.27
CA GLY A 123 42.27 -38.00 -26.37
C GLY A 123 42.19 -39.51 -26.13
N ALA A 124 43.30 -40.13 -25.74
CA ALA A 124 43.37 -41.55 -25.36
C ALA A 124 44.15 -41.80 -24.05
N THR A 125 44.38 -40.75 -23.24
CA THR A 125 45.23 -40.81 -22.04
C THR A 125 44.61 -40.11 -20.84
N ALA A 126 45.06 -40.50 -19.65
CA ALA A 126 44.73 -39.88 -18.37
C ALA A 126 45.30 -38.45 -18.19
N THR A 127 45.87 -37.86 -19.23
CA THR A 127 46.47 -36.51 -19.27
C THR A 127 46.40 -36.04 -20.72
N TRP A 128 45.56 -35.07 -21.04
CA TRP A 128 45.34 -34.64 -22.43
C TRP A 128 45.18 -33.13 -22.58
N ALA A 129 45.78 -32.59 -23.64
CA ALA A 129 45.55 -31.23 -24.13
C ALA A 129 45.09 -31.31 -25.59
N GLY A 130 43.97 -30.68 -25.92
CA GLY A 130 43.37 -30.80 -27.24
C GLY A 130 42.32 -29.74 -27.56
N SER A 131 42.16 -29.47 -28.85
CA SER A 131 41.16 -28.53 -29.36
C SER A 131 40.55 -28.99 -30.67
N GLY A 132 39.24 -28.83 -30.84
CA GLY A 132 38.60 -29.07 -32.13
C GLY A 132 39.12 -28.05 -33.14
N VAL A 133 38.92 -26.76 -32.86
CA VAL A 133 39.35 -25.66 -33.73
C VAL A 133 40.14 -24.62 -32.93
N THR A 134 41.30 -24.23 -33.44
CA THR A 134 42.13 -23.15 -32.87
C THR A 134 42.43 -22.10 -33.93
N LEU A 135 42.14 -20.83 -33.62
CA LEU A 135 42.56 -19.65 -34.37
C LEU A 135 43.49 -18.82 -33.48
N SER A 136 44.55 -18.25 -34.06
CA SER A 136 45.50 -17.40 -33.36
C SER A 136 45.41 -15.95 -33.85
N ALA A 137 46.25 -15.06 -33.30
CA ALA A 137 46.19 -13.64 -33.59
C ALA A 137 46.51 -13.38 -35.07
N LEU A 138 45.92 -12.30 -35.63
CA LEU A 138 46.02 -11.92 -37.04
C LEU A 138 45.24 -12.82 -38.01
N ASP A 139 44.64 -13.92 -37.56
CA ASP A 139 43.72 -14.68 -38.41
C ASP A 139 42.45 -13.87 -38.69
N SER A 140 42.05 -13.85 -39.96
CA SER A 140 40.91 -13.08 -40.47
C SER A 140 40.00 -13.93 -41.35
N LEU A 141 38.75 -14.07 -40.95
CA LEU A 141 37.69 -14.74 -41.71
C LEU A 141 36.67 -13.67 -42.12
N SER A 142 36.39 -13.54 -43.41
CA SER A 142 35.50 -12.48 -43.91
C SER A 142 34.60 -12.94 -45.06
N THR A 143 33.30 -12.84 -44.87
CA THR A 143 32.29 -13.09 -45.90
C THR A 143 31.00 -12.32 -45.61
N SER A 144 30.18 -12.05 -46.64
CA SER A 144 28.78 -11.63 -46.45
C SER A 144 27.83 -12.82 -46.18
N GLY A 145 28.30 -14.06 -46.37
CA GLY A 145 27.61 -15.30 -46.01
C GLY A 145 27.85 -15.72 -44.56
N ALA A 146 27.51 -16.95 -44.19
CA ALA A 146 27.70 -17.43 -42.82
C ALA A 146 29.18 -17.74 -42.50
N VAL A 147 29.63 -17.35 -41.30
CA VAL A 147 30.85 -17.89 -40.68
C VAL A 147 30.44 -18.89 -39.60
N THR A 148 30.86 -20.14 -39.75
CA THR A 148 30.55 -21.22 -38.79
C THR A 148 31.83 -21.88 -38.30
N ILE A 149 32.00 -21.96 -36.97
CA ILE A 149 33.08 -22.70 -36.34
C ILE A 149 32.46 -23.76 -35.43
N SER A 150 32.80 -25.03 -35.67
CA SER A 150 32.35 -26.15 -34.85
C SER A 150 33.54 -26.96 -34.35
N GLY A 151 33.67 -27.06 -33.04
CA GLY A 151 34.73 -27.80 -32.38
C GLY A 151 34.17 -28.87 -31.45
N THR A 152 34.63 -30.11 -31.63
CA THR A 152 34.33 -31.22 -30.73
C THR A 152 35.64 -31.71 -30.13
N ALA A 153 35.71 -31.81 -28.80
CA ALA A 153 36.82 -32.45 -28.11
C ALA A 153 36.28 -33.51 -27.17
N SER A 154 36.92 -34.68 -27.07
CA SER A 154 36.50 -35.72 -26.13
C SER A 154 37.71 -36.49 -25.60
N ASN A 155 37.66 -36.85 -24.31
CA ASN A 155 38.63 -37.77 -23.73
C ASN A 155 37.88 -38.86 -22.94
N PRO A 156 37.71 -40.07 -23.51
CA PRO A 156 36.97 -41.15 -22.87
C PRO A 156 37.70 -41.77 -21.67
N VAL A 157 38.99 -41.47 -21.48
CA VAL A 157 39.80 -42.04 -20.39
C VAL A 157 39.71 -41.20 -19.12
N SER A 158 39.52 -41.85 -17.96
CA SER A 158 39.56 -41.20 -16.65
C SER A 158 40.93 -40.58 -16.38
N SER A 159 40.94 -39.33 -15.91
CA SER A 159 42.16 -38.55 -15.68
C SER A 159 42.20 -38.01 -14.26
N THR A 160 43.30 -38.24 -13.55
CA THR A 160 43.62 -37.59 -12.27
C THR A 160 44.30 -36.23 -12.43
N TYR A 161 44.71 -35.87 -13.66
CA TYR A 161 45.53 -34.70 -13.97
C TYR A 161 44.77 -33.64 -14.79
N ARG A 162 45.38 -32.45 -14.92
CA ARG A 162 44.82 -31.31 -15.66
C ARG A 162 44.65 -31.64 -17.14
N ASN A 163 43.44 -31.97 -17.57
CA ASN A 163 43.14 -31.98 -19.00
C ASN A 163 42.93 -30.52 -19.45
N GLN A 164 43.62 -30.04 -20.49
CA GLN A 164 43.39 -28.72 -21.09
C GLN A 164 42.51 -28.87 -22.34
N LEU A 165 41.21 -28.73 -22.14
CA LEU A 165 40.19 -29.02 -23.15
C LEU A 165 39.50 -27.72 -23.56
N SER A 166 39.95 -27.12 -24.66
CA SER A 166 39.17 -26.06 -25.31
C SER A 166 38.66 -26.57 -26.64
N THR A 167 37.35 -26.71 -26.83
CA THR A 167 36.86 -27.36 -28.07
C THR A 167 36.92 -26.39 -29.26
N VAL A 168 36.71 -25.11 -29.00
CA VAL A 168 37.01 -23.99 -29.90
C VAL A 168 37.84 -22.98 -29.11
N ASN A 169 39.01 -22.61 -29.64
CA ASN A 169 39.88 -21.58 -29.07
C ASN A 169 40.16 -20.51 -30.11
N ILE A 170 39.69 -19.29 -29.88
CA ILE A 170 39.98 -18.13 -30.74
C ILE A 170 40.80 -17.17 -29.90
N ALA A 171 42.08 -17.01 -30.24
CA ALA A 171 43.03 -16.28 -29.43
C ALA A 171 43.65 -15.11 -30.21
N GLY A 172 43.51 -13.89 -29.69
CA GLY A 172 44.28 -12.71 -30.10
C GLY A 172 45.45 -12.42 -29.18
N THR A 173 46.14 -11.30 -29.43
CA THR A 173 47.06 -10.65 -28.48
C THR A 173 46.52 -9.28 -28.06
N GLY A 174 47.17 -8.60 -27.12
CA GLY A 174 46.77 -7.23 -26.75
C GLY A 174 46.77 -6.25 -27.94
N SER A 175 47.67 -6.45 -28.91
CA SER A 175 47.78 -5.58 -30.10
C SER A 175 47.00 -6.11 -31.30
N ASN A 176 46.93 -7.43 -31.48
CA ASN A 176 46.45 -8.06 -32.70
C ASN A 176 45.20 -8.88 -32.46
N ALA A 177 44.15 -8.63 -33.24
CA ALA A 177 42.90 -9.35 -33.11
C ALA A 177 42.90 -10.65 -33.95
N ALA A 178 42.17 -11.66 -33.47
CA ALA A 178 41.53 -12.64 -34.35
C ALA A 178 40.16 -12.07 -34.76
N SER A 179 39.85 -12.02 -36.06
CA SER A 179 38.67 -11.30 -36.57
C SER A 179 37.78 -12.21 -37.43
N LEU A 180 36.49 -12.25 -37.09
CA LEU A 180 35.48 -13.01 -37.81
C LEU A 180 34.36 -12.05 -38.25
N THR A 181 34.17 -11.92 -39.56
CA THR A 181 33.09 -11.11 -40.16
C THR A 181 32.26 -12.00 -41.07
N GLY A 182 30.98 -12.15 -40.75
CA GLY A 182 30.00 -12.93 -41.52
C GLY A 182 28.67 -12.18 -41.67
N GLY A 183 27.81 -12.59 -42.60
CA GLY A 183 26.37 -12.27 -42.55
C GLY A 183 25.75 -12.74 -41.23
N THR A 184 26.10 -13.96 -40.80
CA THR A 184 25.85 -14.50 -39.46
C THR A 184 27.13 -15.12 -38.91
N VAL A 185 27.31 -15.14 -37.60
CA VAL A 185 28.46 -15.81 -36.95
C VAL A 185 27.95 -16.86 -35.98
N THR A 186 28.34 -18.13 -36.18
CA THR A 186 27.99 -19.22 -35.27
C THR A 186 29.26 -19.92 -34.79
N ILE A 187 29.40 -20.05 -33.47
CA ILE A 187 30.51 -20.76 -32.83
C ILE A 187 29.92 -21.81 -31.91
N THR A 188 30.24 -23.08 -32.15
CA THR A 188 29.76 -24.20 -31.32
C THR A 188 30.94 -25.01 -30.83
N GLY A 189 31.02 -25.16 -29.51
CA GLY A 189 31.99 -26.00 -28.84
C GLY A 189 31.30 -27.05 -27.99
N THR A 190 31.69 -28.31 -28.13
CA THR A 190 31.14 -29.41 -27.33
C THR A 190 32.22 -30.35 -26.84
N ASN A 191 32.25 -30.55 -25.52
CA ASN A 191 32.98 -31.61 -24.85
C ASN A 191 32.01 -32.45 -24.02
N SER A 192 31.70 -33.64 -24.49
CA SER A 192 30.64 -34.50 -23.93
C SER A 192 31.15 -35.62 -23.02
N VAL A 193 32.47 -35.86 -22.94
CA VAL A 193 33.03 -36.98 -22.16
C VAL A 193 34.33 -36.55 -21.47
N VAL A 194 34.33 -36.62 -20.14
CA VAL A 194 35.52 -36.54 -19.29
C VAL A 194 35.37 -37.62 -18.23
N GLY A 195 36.27 -38.61 -18.19
CA GLY A 195 36.26 -39.55 -17.06
C GLY A 195 36.61 -38.82 -15.75
N ASN A 196 35.98 -39.21 -14.63
CA ASN A 196 35.99 -38.57 -13.29
C ASN A 196 36.92 -37.34 -13.13
N ALA A 197 36.33 -36.14 -13.18
CA ALA A 197 37.04 -34.86 -13.24
C ALA A 197 37.90 -34.56 -11.98
N SER A 198 39.14 -34.13 -12.22
CA SER A 198 40.08 -33.62 -11.20
C SER A 198 39.82 -32.14 -10.86
N ARG A 199 40.10 -31.74 -9.61
CA ARG A 199 39.58 -30.52 -8.94
C ARG A 199 40.26 -29.19 -9.30
N THR A 200 41.16 -29.12 -10.29
CA THR A 200 41.96 -27.91 -10.55
C THR A 200 42.41 -27.73 -12.01
N SER A 201 41.56 -27.19 -12.90
CA SER A 201 42.03 -26.66 -14.19
C SER A 201 41.54 -25.24 -14.46
N ASN A 202 42.47 -24.28 -14.55
CA ASN A 202 42.22 -22.98 -15.16
C ASN A 202 42.60 -23.17 -16.64
N GLY A 203 41.65 -23.25 -17.58
CA GLY A 203 42.02 -23.62 -18.95
C GLY A 203 40.94 -24.17 -19.88
N ASN A 204 39.84 -24.71 -19.31
CA ASN A 204 38.95 -25.59 -20.07
C ASN A 204 37.64 -24.89 -20.40
N ALA A 205 37.47 -24.39 -21.62
CA ALA A 205 36.18 -23.86 -22.05
C ALA A 205 35.74 -24.53 -23.34
N ALA A 206 34.48 -24.93 -23.47
CA ALA A 206 34.04 -25.46 -24.76
C ALA A 206 34.22 -24.39 -25.86
N VAL A 207 33.90 -23.13 -25.59
CA VAL A 207 34.34 -22.01 -26.42
C VAL A 207 35.20 -21.07 -25.60
N LYS A 208 36.46 -20.89 -25.99
CA LYS A 208 37.40 -19.94 -25.41
C LYS A 208 37.66 -18.80 -26.38
N LEU A 209 37.36 -17.58 -25.96
CA LEU A 209 37.70 -16.34 -26.67
C LEU A 209 38.76 -15.63 -25.83
N ASP A 210 40.03 -15.67 -26.24
CA ASP A 210 41.15 -15.16 -25.44
C ASP A 210 41.87 -14.02 -26.17
N GLY A 211 42.45 -13.05 -25.46
CA GLY A 211 43.07 -11.90 -26.10
C GLY A 211 42.06 -10.95 -26.76
N LYS A 212 42.52 -10.21 -27.77
CA LYS A 212 41.68 -9.36 -28.60
C LYS A 212 40.93 -10.19 -29.64
N VAL A 213 39.61 -10.27 -29.54
CA VAL A 213 38.77 -11.03 -30.50
C VAL A 213 37.64 -10.15 -30.99
N ASN A 214 37.45 -10.08 -32.30
CA ASN A 214 36.40 -9.29 -32.93
C ASN A 214 35.43 -10.22 -33.68
N LEU A 215 34.17 -10.24 -33.26
CA LEU A 215 33.10 -10.98 -33.92
C LEU A 215 32.08 -9.99 -34.50
N THR A 216 31.85 -10.03 -35.82
CA THR A 216 30.92 -9.14 -36.50
C THR A 216 29.95 -9.94 -37.36
N ALA A 217 28.66 -9.85 -37.06
CA ALA A 217 27.58 -10.23 -37.96
C ALA A 217 27.10 -8.99 -38.71
N THR A 218 26.99 -9.05 -40.04
CA THR A 218 26.62 -7.91 -40.89
C THR A 218 25.14 -7.88 -41.24
N ALA A 219 24.42 -9.01 -41.11
CA ALA A 219 23.01 -9.12 -41.52
C ALA A 219 22.12 -9.83 -40.50
N GLY A 220 22.62 -10.84 -39.78
CA GLY A 220 21.85 -11.66 -38.84
C GLY A 220 22.54 -11.83 -37.48
N PRO A 221 22.26 -12.93 -36.76
CA PRO A 221 22.69 -13.08 -35.37
C PRO A 221 24.16 -13.51 -35.21
N ILE A 222 24.65 -13.30 -33.99
CA ILE A 222 25.81 -14.01 -33.44
C ILE A 222 25.30 -15.06 -32.46
N ASN A 223 25.65 -16.32 -32.67
CA ASN A 223 25.29 -17.43 -31.79
C ASN A 223 26.56 -18.13 -31.29
N ILE A 224 26.71 -18.22 -29.97
CA ILE A 224 27.82 -18.94 -29.33
C ILE A 224 27.23 -19.99 -28.41
N ALA A 225 27.55 -21.25 -28.65
CA ALA A 225 27.10 -22.37 -27.84
C ALA A 225 28.30 -23.17 -27.34
N GLY A 226 28.48 -23.25 -26.02
CA GLY A 226 29.54 -24.03 -25.38
C GLY A 226 28.95 -25.00 -24.36
N SER A 227 29.26 -26.28 -24.49
CA SER A 227 28.86 -27.31 -23.52
C SER A 227 30.06 -28.16 -23.12
N ASN A 228 30.42 -28.19 -21.83
CA ASN A 228 31.67 -28.80 -21.36
C ASN A 228 31.47 -29.73 -20.16
N ALA A 229 31.91 -30.98 -20.27
CA ALA A 229 31.84 -31.98 -19.20
C ALA A 229 32.93 -31.89 -18.11
N GLY A 230 33.94 -31.03 -18.28
CA GLY A 230 35.06 -30.90 -17.32
C GLY A 230 35.70 -29.52 -17.30
N GLY A 231 34.89 -28.47 -17.42
CA GLY A 231 35.33 -27.08 -17.47
C GLY A 231 34.17 -26.10 -17.65
N ASP A 232 34.51 -24.87 -17.99
CA ASP A 232 33.55 -23.82 -18.29
C ASP A 232 32.84 -24.08 -19.62
N GLY A 233 31.60 -23.62 -19.77
CA GLY A 233 30.87 -23.70 -21.04
C GLY A 233 31.48 -22.75 -22.07
N VAL A 234 31.45 -21.46 -21.77
CA VAL A 234 32.04 -20.40 -22.60
C VAL A 234 32.89 -19.48 -21.71
N TRP A 235 34.11 -19.19 -22.15
CA TRP A 235 35.05 -18.32 -21.46
C TRP A 235 35.42 -17.12 -22.33
N GLY A 236 35.09 -15.92 -21.85
CA GLY A 236 35.57 -14.63 -22.35
C GLY A 236 36.87 -14.17 -21.65
N SER A 237 37.87 -13.88 -22.46
CA SER A 237 39.22 -13.33 -22.24
C SER A 237 39.91 -13.62 -20.90
N GLY A 238 41.04 -14.33 -20.96
CA GLY A 238 42.03 -14.35 -19.87
C GLY A 238 42.93 -13.11 -19.87
N SER A 239 43.00 -12.40 -21.00
CA SER A 239 43.64 -11.09 -21.18
C SER A 239 42.99 -10.38 -22.38
N GLY A 240 42.79 -9.06 -22.36
CA GLY A 240 42.32 -8.29 -23.53
C GLY A 240 40.80 -8.23 -23.76
N ALA A 241 40.40 -7.52 -24.82
CA ALA A 241 39.01 -7.16 -25.10
C ALA A 241 38.38 -8.04 -26.20
N VAL A 242 37.25 -8.68 -25.87
CA VAL A 242 36.38 -9.34 -26.83
C VAL A 242 35.28 -8.35 -27.23
N THR A 243 35.14 -8.10 -28.53
CA THR A 243 34.09 -7.21 -29.07
C THR A 243 33.15 -7.99 -29.98
N MET A 244 31.85 -7.82 -29.77
CA MET A 244 30.80 -8.44 -30.61
C MET A 244 29.89 -7.35 -31.21
N SER A 245 29.57 -7.49 -32.49
CA SER A 245 28.73 -6.53 -33.23
C SER A 245 27.73 -7.25 -34.11
N ALA A 246 26.44 -6.92 -34.00
CA ALA A 246 25.37 -7.43 -34.85
C ALA A 246 24.38 -6.29 -35.15
N PRO A 247 23.55 -6.38 -36.20
CA PRO A 247 22.53 -5.36 -36.45
C PRO A 247 21.57 -5.25 -35.25
N ALA A 248 21.08 -4.04 -34.95
CA ALA A 248 20.19 -3.81 -33.81
C ALA A 248 18.86 -4.60 -33.89
N SER A 249 18.43 -4.98 -35.10
CA SER A 249 17.28 -5.85 -35.36
C SER A 249 17.56 -7.35 -35.16
N SER A 250 18.83 -7.72 -34.93
CA SER A 250 19.27 -9.08 -34.67
C SER A 250 19.54 -9.30 -33.18
N SER A 251 19.94 -10.53 -32.84
CA SER A 251 20.28 -10.93 -31.48
C SER A 251 21.71 -11.44 -31.38
N ILE A 252 22.29 -11.30 -30.19
CA ILE A 252 23.52 -11.99 -29.81
C ILE A 252 23.19 -12.96 -28.68
N THR A 253 23.35 -14.25 -28.96
CA THR A 253 22.97 -15.33 -28.03
C THR A 253 24.21 -16.11 -27.60
N ILE A 254 24.39 -16.26 -26.28
CA ILE A 254 25.43 -17.09 -25.68
C ILE A 254 24.73 -18.15 -24.82
N SER A 255 24.95 -19.42 -25.15
CA SER A 255 24.48 -20.57 -24.37
C SER A 255 25.68 -21.32 -23.83
N ALA A 256 25.86 -21.32 -22.51
CA ALA A 256 27.11 -21.74 -21.87
C ALA A 256 26.82 -22.73 -20.73
N ARG A 257 27.18 -24.00 -20.92
CA ARG A 257 26.83 -25.09 -20.01
C ARG A 257 28.08 -25.76 -19.47
N SER A 258 28.25 -25.73 -18.15
CA SER A 258 29.17 -26.59 -17.44
C SER A 258 28.43 -27.82 -16.91
N LEU A 259 28.73 -28.97 -17.52
CA LEU A 259 28.12 -30.26 -17.19
C LEU A 259 28.88 -31.03 -16.11
N ASP A 260 29.95 -30.44 -15.56
CA ASP A 260 30.69 -31.00 -14.44
C ASP A 260 29.87 -30.85 -13.15
N SER A 261 29.63 -31.98 -12.48
CA SER A 261 28.90 -32.03 -11.21
C SER A 261 29.80 -32.01 -9.98
N VAL A 262 31.13 -31.89 -10.14
CA VAL A 262 32.10 -32.04 -9.04
C VAL A 262 32.93 -30.78 -8.79
N SER A 263 33.64 -30.25 -9.79
CA SER A 263 34.68 -29.23 -9.57
C SER A 263 34.15 -27.80 -9.53
N GLY A 264 32.91 -27.58 -10.00
CA GLY A 264 32.20 -26.32 -9.79
C GLY A 264 32.59 -25.17 -10.71
N TYR A 265 32.83 -25.49 -11.98
CA TYR A 265 33.07 -24.54 -13.07
C TYR A 265 31.85 -23.68 -13.39
N SER A 266 32.08 -22.58 -14.11
CA SER A 266 31.03 -21.66 -14.51
C SER A 266 30.45 -22.07 -15.86
N GLY A 267 29.16 -21.87 -16.06
CA GLY A 267 28.58 -21.94 -17.41
C GLY A 267 29.26 -20.89 -18.30
N PHE A 268 29.18 -19.63 -17.86
CA PHE A 268 29.78 -18.48 -18.52
C PHE A 268 30.76 -17.75 -17.60
N TYR A 269 31.98 -17.52 -18.07
CA TYR A 269 33.05 -16.88 -17.30
C TYR A 269 33.69 -15.74 -18.10
N ILE A 270 33.80 -14.56 -17.51
CA ILE A 270 34.63 -13.45 -18.02
C ILE A 270 35.83 -13.34 -17.09
N GLY A 271 37.05 -13.43 -17.64
CA GLY A 271 38.29 -13.39 -16.87
C GLY A 271 38.55 -12.05 -16.20
N GLY A 272 39.48 -12.04 -15.23
CA GLY A 272 39.94 -10.81 -14.56
C GLY A 272 41.14 -10.17 -15.28
N GLY A 273 41.76 -9.17 -14.65
CA GLY A 273 43.03 -8.59 -15.15
C GLY A 273 42.86 -7.68 -16.37
N GLY A 274 41.75 -6.94 -16.45
CA GLY A 274 41.46 -6.01 -17.55
C GLY A 274 40.78 -6.64 -18.77
N ALA A 275 40.41 -7.92 -18.67
CA ALA A 275 39.56 -8.58 -19.66
C ALA A 275 38.18 -7.91 -19.73
N THR A 276 37.70 -7.67 -20.95
CA THR A 276 36.36 -7.10 -21.18
C THR A 276 35.63 -7.83 -22.29
N LEU A 277 34.31 -7.94 -22.12
CA LEU A 277 33.37 -8.32 -23.17
C LEU A 277 32.48 -7.10 -23.46
N ALA A 278 32.65 -6.53 -24.63
CA ALA A 278 31.90 -5.35 -25.08
C ALA A 278 31.04 -5.68 -26.29
N PHE A 279 29.80 -5.23 -26.26
CA PHE A 279 28.92 -5.24 -27.43
C PHE A 279 28.95 -3.86 -28.07
N ALA A 280 29.24 -3.80 -29.37
CA ALA A 280 29.44 -2.54 -30.10
C ALA A 280 28.13 -1.89 -30.58
N THR A 281 27.00 -2.59 -30.43
CA THR A 281 25.69 -2.21 -30.99
C THR A 281 24.60 -2.45 -29.95
N ALA A 282 23.41 -1.89 -30.20
CA ALA A 282 22.24 -2.08 -29.35
C ALA A 282 21.46 -3.39 -29.62
N ALA A 283 22.05 -4.34 -30.34
CA ALA A 283 21.45 -5.66 -30.54
C ALA A 283 21.15 -6.33 -29.18
N ALA A 284 20.01 -7.00 -29.07
CA ALA A 284 19.62 -7.64 -27.82
C ALA A 284 20.59 -8.78 -27.48
N VAL A 285 21.08 -8.79 -26.24
CA VAL A 285 22.03 -9.80 -25.74
C VAL A 285 21.30 -10.77 -24.82
N SER A 286 21.36 -12.06 -25.12
CA SER A 286 20.81 -13.12 -24.29
C SER A 286 21.91 -14.11 -23.88
N ILE A 287 22.13 -14.25 -22.58
CA ILE A 287 23.12 -15.16 -22.00
C ILE A 287 22.38 -16.21 -21.17
N ALA A 288 22.40 -17.45 -21.63
CA ALA A 288 21.96 -18.61 -20.87
C ALA A 288 23.17 -19.32 -20.28
N ALA A 289 23.25 -19.43 -18.97
CA ALA A 289 24.37 -20.07 -18.28
C ALA A 289 23.91 -21.17 -17.32
N GLU A 290 24.58 -22.32 -17.34
CA GLU A 290 24.29 -23.46 -16.45
C GLU A 290 25.57 -23.92 -15.77
N SER A 291 25.53 -24.08 -14.45
CA SER A 291 26.48 -24.89 -13.69
C SER A 291 25.72 -26.02 -13.01
N ARG A 292 26.15 -27.27 -13.21
CA ARG A 292 25.54 -28.43 -12.55
C ARG A 292 25.82 -28.54 -11.06
N VAL A 293 26.68 -27.68 -10.51
CA VAL A 293 26.89 -27.55 -9.07
C VAL A 293 26.13 -26.32 -8.59
N SER A 294 24.98 -26.52 -7.96
CA SER A 294 24.07 -25.42 -7.55
C SER A 294 24.74 -24.37 -6.64
N ALA A 295 25.75 -24.77 -5.84
CA ALA A 295 26.50 -23.85 -4.97
C ALA A 295 27.54 -22.97 -5.70
N ARG A 296 27.66 -23.08 -7.03
CA ARG A 296 28.70 -22.43 -7.82
C ARG A 296 28.11 -21.38 -8.76
N LYS A 297 28.98 -20.50 -9.27
CA LYS A 297 28.58 -19.40 -10.14
C LYS A 297 28.30 -19.96 -11.54
N ALA A 298 27.07 -19.91 -12.01
CA ALA A 298 26.72 -20.21 -13.41
C ALA A 298 27.27 -19.12 -14.33
N PHE A 299 27.10 -17.86 -13.94
CA PHE A 299 27.72 -16.70 -14.57
C PHE A 299 28.66 -16.06 -13.56
N TRP A 300 29.96 -16.05 -13.87
CA TRP A 300 30.94 -15.25 -13.15
C TRP A 300 31.62 -14.19 -14.01
N ASN A 301 31.40 -12.93 -13.67
CA ASN A 301 32.04 -11.79 -14.31
C ASN A 301 33.20 -11.24 -13.46
N LYS A 302 34.45 -11.59 -13.79
CA LYS A 302 35.64 -10.98 -13.15
C LYS A 302 36.18 -9.74 -13.85
N GLY A 303 35.74 -9.49 -15.07
CA GLY A 303 36.22 -8.41 -15.93
C GLY A 303 35.13 -7.38 -16.21
N GLY A 304 35.12 -6.79 -17.39
CA GLY A 304 34.05 -5.89 -17.79
C GLY A 304 32.99 -6.56 -18.65
N LEU A 305 31.71 -6.28 -18.40
CA LEU A 305 30.62 -6.53 -19.34
C LEU A 305 29.97 -5.20 -19.72
N THR A 306 29.99 -4.84 -21.00
CA THR A 306 29.36 -3.61 -21.50
C THR A 306 28.32 -3.93 -22.58
N VAL A 307 27.06 -3.60 -22.33
CA VAL A 307 25.91 -3.90 -23.20
C VAL A 307 25.13 -2.61 -23.50
N PRO A 308 25.23 -2.05 -24.72
CA PRO A 308 24.45 -0.88 -25.11
C PRO A 308 22.94 -1.18 -25.29
N GLY A 309 22.59 -2.43 -25.58
CA GLY A 309 21.22 -2.90 -25.78
C GLY A 309 20.57 -3.47 -24.52
N ASN A 310 19.47 -4.19 -24.73
CA ASN A 310 18.83 -4.97 -23.66
C ASN A 310 19.68 -6.21 -23.32
N LEU A 311 19.76 -6.54 -22.03
CA LEU A 311 20.45 -7.70 -21.52
C LEU A 311 19.46 -8.67 -20.87
N ARG A 312 19.44 -9.92 -21.32
CA ARG A 312 18.75 -11.03 -20.65
C ARG A 312 19.77 -12.05 -20.16
N ILE A 313 19.72 -12.39 -18.88
CA ILE A 313 20.50 -13.47 -18.27
C ILE A 313 19.54 -14.52 -17.74
N VAL A 314 19.75 -15.77 -18.11
CA VAL A 314 18.98 -16.92 -17.61
C VAL A 314 19.93 -17.94 -17.03
N THR A 315 19.70 -18.38 -15.79
CA THR A 315 20.44 -19.49 -15.17
C THR A 315 19.49 -20.60 -14.72
N THR A 316 19.73 -21.81 -15.22
CA THR A 316 18.97 -23.02 -14.84
C THR A 316 19.54 -23.70 -13.59
N GLY A 317 20.76 -23.35 -13.19
CA GLY A 317 21.44 -23.83 -12.00
C GLY A 317 22.75 -23.07 -11.77
N GLY A 318 22.98 -22.61 -10.55
CA GLY A 318 24.14 -21.83 -10.12
C GLY A 318 23.89 -20.31 -10.04
N ALA A 319 24.72 -19.63 -9.25
CA ALA A 319 24.62 -18.20 -8.95
C ALA A 319 25.12 -17.29 -10.09
N ILE A 320 24.70 -16.04 -10.08
CA ILE A 320 25.24 -14.96 -10.92
C ILE A 320 26.06 -14.05 -10.03
N ALA A 321 27.28 -13.72 -10.41
CA ALA A 321 28.09 -12.82 -9.61
C ALA A 321 29.11 -12.01 -10.40
N ASP A 322 29.36 -10.80 -9.93
CA ASP A 322 30.56 -10.05 -10.26
C ASP A 322 31.73 -10.40 -9.31
N ASP A 323 32.88 -9.76 -9.53
CA ASP A 323 34.07 -9.89 -8.69
C ASP A 323 34.71 -8.53 -8.45
N THR A 324 34.53 -8.00 -7.24
CA THR A 324 35.12 -6.72 -6.83
C THR A 324 36.65 -6.76 -6.75
N THR A 325 37.27 -7.94 -6.60
CA THR A 325 38.73 -8.06 -6.46
C THR A 325 39.47 -7.88 -7.78
N HIS A 326 38.82 -8.19 -8.91
CA HIS A 326 39.42 -8.12 -10.25
C HIS A 326 38.81 -7.03 -11.14
N GLY A 327 37.91 -6.20 -10.59
CA GLY A 327 37.26 -5.11 -11.31
C GLY A 327 36.03 -5.52 -12.11
N GLY A 328 35.39 -6.65 -11.74
CA GLY A 328 34.17 -7.21 -12.33
C GLY A 328 33.01 -6.22 -12.39
N TYR A 329 32.58 -5.71 -13.55
CA TYR A 329 31.44 -4.78 -13.65
C TYR A 329 30.42 -5.13 -14.74
N PHE A 330 29.19 -4.69 -14.52
CA PHE A 330 28.09 -4.68 -15.49
C PHE A 330 27.76 -3.24 -15.86
N HIS A 331 27.93 -2.86 -17.12
CA HIS A 331 27.48 -1.58 -17.67
C HIS A 331 26.42 -1.81 -18.74
N VAL A 332 25.16 -1.57 -18.40
CA VAL A 332 24.02 -1.84 -19.27
C VAL A 332 23.19 -0.58 -19.44
N THR A 333 23.01 -0.13 -20.69
CA THR A 333 22.17 1.05 -20.97
C THR A 333 20.73 0.68 -21.30
N GLY A 334 20.47 -0.50 -21.86
CA GLY A 334 19.12 -1.02 -22.07
C GLY A 334 18.51 -1.62 -20.80
N SER A 335 17.33 -2.23 -20.95
CA SER A 335 16.68 -2.96 -19.85
C SER A 335 17.43 -4.25 -19.53
N THR A 336 17.44 -4.65 -18.27
CA THR A 336 18.08 -5.88 -17.80
C THR A 336 17.04 -6.85 -17.23
N SER A 337 17.10 -8.11 -17.63
CA SER A 337 16.28 -9.18 -17.05
C SER A 337 17.18 -10.30 -16.55
N ILE A 338 17.07 -10.63 -15.27
CA ILE A 338 17.81 -11.72 -14.63
C ILE A 338 16.80 -12.75 -14.14
N ASP A 339 16.81 -13.92 -14.77
CA ASP A 339 16.04 -15.09 -14.35
C ASP A 339 16.98 -16.17 -13.84
N SER A 340 17.07 -16.24 -12.52
CA SER A 340 17.90 -17.15 -11.73
C SER A 340 17.04 -17.87 -10.69
N SER A 341 15.84 -18.30 -11.08
CA SER A 341 14.79 -18.81 -10.18
C SER A 341 15.00 -20.21 -9.62
N GLY A 342 16.03 -20.93 -10.07
CA GLY A 342 16.39 -22.24 -9.50
C GLY A 342 16.67 -22.16 -7.99
N ALA A 343 16.23 -23.16 -7.23
CA ALA A 343 16.39 -23.19 -5.78
C ALA A 343 17.88 -23.07 -5.37
N GLY A 344 18.18 -22.12 -4.49
CA GLY A 344 19.54 -21.85 -4.01
C GLY A 344 20.40 -20.98 -4.93
N ASN A 345 19.90 -20.58 -6.10
CA ASN A 345 20.62 -19.67 -6.98
C ASN A 345 20.55 -18.24 -6.42
N THR A 346 21.71 -17.60 -6.28
CA THR A 346 21.83 -16.22 -5.79
C THR A 346 22.30 -15.26 -6.89
N VAL A 347 21.96 -13.99 -6.75
CA VAL A 347 22.47 -12.89 -7.57
C VAL A 347 23.33 -12.00 -6.69
N SER A 348 24.64 -11.92 -6.96
CA SER A 348 25.62 -11.19 -6.17
C SER A 348 26.38 -10.21 -7.05
N LEU A 349 25.74 -9.09 -7.36
CA LEU A 349 26.29 -8.00 -8.15
C LEU A 349 26.73 -6.86 -7.22
N THR A 350 27.86 -7.07 -6.56
CA THR A 350 28.32 -6.30 -5.40
C THR A 350 29.25 -5.14 -5.75
N ASN A 351 29.72 -5.06 -6.99
CA ASN A 351 30.59 -3.96 -7.42
C ASN A 351 29.79 -2.65 -7.50
N SER A 352 30.20 -1.65 -6.72
CA SER A 352 29.58 -0.32 -6.76
C SER A 352 29.75 0.38 -8.11
N GLY A 353 30.72 -0.03 -8.93
CA GLY A 353 30.94 0.47 -10.29
C GLY A 353 29.97 -0.10 -11.35
N ASN A 354 29.05 -0.99 -10.97
CA ASN A 354 27.98 -1.43 -11.88
C ASN A 354 27.10 -0.23 -12.28
N THR A 355 26.56 -0.24 -13.50
CA THR A 355 25.62 0.76 -14.01
C THR A 355 24.47 0.07 -14.74
N PHE A 356 23.24 0.42 -14.35
CA PHE A 356 22.02 -0.05 -15.00
C PHE A 356 21.15 1.16 -15.29
N ALA A 357 21.12 1.61 -16.55
CA ALA A 357 20.35 2.79 -16.93
C ALA A 357 18.89 2.45 -17.27
N GLY A 358 18.63 1.27 -17.84
CA GLY A 358 17.29 0.75 -18.06
C GLY A 358 16.71 0.04 -16.84
N ALA A 359 15.41 -0.27 -16.91
CA ALA A 359 14.73 -0.97 -15.83
C ALA A 359 15.28 -2.41 -15.65
N ILE A 360 15.31 -2.89 -14.41
CA ILE A 360 15.80 -4.23 -14.06
C ILE A 360 14.69 -5.12 -13.50
N SER A 361 14.47 -6.29 -14.13
CA SER A 361 13.60 -7.35 -13.59
C SER A 361 14.45 -8.46 -12.97
N LEU A 362 14.04 -8.93 -11.79
CA LEU A 362 14.74 -9.95 -11.02
C LEU A 362 13.79 -11.11 -10.71
N ASN A 363 14.14 -12.33 -11.11
CA ASN A 363 13.48 -13.56 -10.67
C ASN A 363 14.55 -14.49 -10.08
N ALA A 364 14.78 -14.45 -8.77
CA ALA A 364 15.98 -15.07 -8.17
C ALA A 364 15.77 -15.52 -6.72
N GLY A 365 16.73 -16.27 -6.16
CA GLY A 365 16.89 -16.45 -4.70
C GLY A 365 17.48 -15.19 -4.06
N ASP A 366 18.40 -15.33 -3.10
CA ASP A 366 19.03 -14.17 -2.47
C ASP A 366 19.70 -13.26 -3.50
N THR A 367 19.39 -11.96 -3.43
CA THR A 367 19.86 -10.95 -4.38
C THR A 367 20.53 -9.81 -3.64
N THR A 368 21.78 -9.54 -3.99
CA THR A 368 22.52 -8.34 -3.62
C THR A 368 22.94 -7.62 -4.89
N LEU A 369 22.55 -6.35 -5.01
CA LEU A 369 22.79 -5.53 -6.19
C LEU A 369 23.23 -4.13 -5.76
N ALA A 370 24.44 -3.76 -6.17
CA ALA A 370 24.99 -2.42 -6.06
C ALA A 370 25.02 -1.77 -7.45
N SER A 371 24.75 -0.47 -7.51
CA SER A 371 24.81 0.34 -8.72
C SER A 371 25.34 1.74 -8.40
N SER A 372 26.18 2.28 -9.28
CA SER A 372 26.66 3.68 -9.22
C SER A 372 25.64 4.66 -9.80
N THR A 373 24.60 4.18 -10.48
CA THR A 373 23.46 4.97 -10.98
C THR A 373 22.19 4.57 -10.26
N SER A 374 21.18 5.45 -10.25
CA SER A 374 19.85 5.12 -9.72
C SER A 374 19.31 3.84 -10.35
N LEU A 375 18.63 3.02 -9.54
CA LEU A 375 17.99 1.79 -10.01
C LEU A 375 16.50 2.02 -10.23
N THR A 376 15.99 1.55 -11.37
CA THR A 376 14.54 1.42 -11.62
C THR A 376 14.20 -0.06 -11.66
N LEU A 377 13.46 -0.56 -10.67
CA LEU A 377 13.03 -1.96 -10.62
C LEU A 377 11.78 -2.18 -11.47
N ASP A 378 11.85 -3.11 -12.40
CA ASP A 378 10.65 -3.65 -13.06
C ASP A 378 10.07 -4.81 -12.23
N SER A 379 9.02 -5.47 -12.74
CA SER A 379 8.39 -6.62 -12.10
C SER A 379 9.44 -7.64 -11.62
N SER A 380 9.53 -7.81 -10.31
CA SER A 380 10.60 -8.57 -9.66
C SER A 380 10.07 -9.47 -8.54
N THR A 381 10.53 -10.71 -8.52
CA THR A 381 10.23 -11.74 -7.52
C THR A 381 11.53 -12.33 -6.97
N VAL A 382 11.81 -12.04 -5.71
CA VAL A 382 13.01 -12.49 -5.01
C VAL A 382 12.59 -13.47 -3.92
N ASN A 383 12.87 -14.76 -4.10
CA ASN A 383 12.49 -15.82 -3.17
C ASN A 383 13.34 -15.83 -1.88
N GLY A 384 14.39 -15.00 -1.82
CA GLY A 384 15.29 -14.84 -0.69
C GLY A 384 15.37 -13.40 -0.18
N ALA A 385 16.51 -13.04 0.42
CA ALA A 385 16.81 -11.67 0.83
C ALA A 385 17.08 -10.76 -0.37
N LEU A 386 16.69 -9.48 -0.27
CA LEU A 386 16.90 -8.47 -1.30
C LEU A 386 17.70 -7.29 -0.73
N ASN A 387 18.96 -7.15 -1.13
CA ASN A 387 19.85 -6.08 -0.67
C ASN A 387 20.22 -5.17 -1.85
N LEU A 388 19.72 -3.94 -1.84
CA LEU A 388 19.93 -2.97 -2.91
C LEU A 388 20.74 -1.78 -2.42
N THR A 389 21.74 -1.36 -3.19
CA THR A 389 22.50 -0.12 -2.95
C THR A 389 22.65 0.67 -4.24
N ALA A 390 22.05 1.85 -4.31
CA ALA A 390 22.14 2.75 -5.45
C ALA A 390 21.84 4.19 -5.04
N PRO A 391 22.33 5.23 -5.75
CA PRO A 391 21.92 6.61 -5.54
C PRO A 391 20.49 6.81 -6.06
N GLY A 392 19.52 6.31 -5.31
CA GLY A 392 18.09 6.35 -5.62
C GLY A 392 17.58 5.01 -6.13
N ILE A 393 16.40 4.63 -5.65
CA ILE A 393 15.74 3.37 -6.02
C ILE A 393 14.27 3.68 -6.32
N THR A 394 13.86 3.44 -7.56
CA THR A 394 12.47 3.60 -8.03
C THR A 394 11.97 2.29 -8.61
N GLN A 395 10.72 2.26 -9.05
CA GLN A 395 10.16 1.09 -9.70
C GLN A 395 9.16 1.44 -10.81
N SER A 396 9.04 0.57 -11.79
CA SER A 396 8.01 0.54 -12.83
C SER A 396 7.03 -0.63 -12.65
N GLY A 397 7.43 -1.69 -11.95
CA GLY A 397 6.63 -2.88 -11.67
C GLY A 397 6.54 -3.20 -10.18
N ALA A 398 5.77 -4.24 -9.83
CA ALA A 398 5.69 -4.74 -8.46
C ALA A 398 6.97 -5.47 -8.07
N VAL A 399 7.41 -5.29 -6.82
CA VAL A 399 8.60 -5.93 -6.27
C VAL A 399 8.21 -6.76 -5.06
N SER A 400 8.56 -8.05 -5.08
CA SER A 400 8.35 -8.96 -3.94
C SER A 400 9.66 -9.56 -3.47
N ALA A 401 9.82 -9.69 -2.16
CA ALA A 401 10.93 -10.38 -1.53
C ALA A 401 10.44 -11.21 -0.35
N ALA A 402 10.65 -12.52 -0.41
CA ALA A 402 10.23 -13.43 0.66
C ALA A 402 11.12 -13.32 1.91
N GLY A 403 12.42 -13.04 1.72
CA GLY A 403 13.37 -12.80 2.80
C GLY A 403 13.43 -11.33 3.26
N ALA A 404 14.44 -11.02 4.08
CA ALA A 404 14.67 -9.66 4.54
C ALA A 404 15.12 -8.75 3.37
N THR A 405 14.55 -7.55 3.32
CA THR A 405 14.89 -6.52 2.32
C THR A 405 15.70 -5.41 2.96
N THR A 406 16.85 -5.06 2.39
CA THR A 406 17.64 -3.90 2.79
C THR A 406 17.77 -2.94 1.61
N LEU A 407 17.36 -1.69 1.78
CA LEU A 407 17.45 -0.67 0.76
C LEU A 407 18.39 0.47 1.20
N ASN A 408 19.35 0.79 0.35
CA ASN A 408 20.24 1.94 0.52
C ASN A 408 20.16 2.82 -0.73
N GLY A 409 19.48 3.95 -0.59
CA GLY A 409 19.30 4.97 -1.62
C GLY A 409 20.48 5.94 -1.75
N GLY A 410 21.57 5.77 -0.98
CA GLY A 410 22.76 6.62 -1.10
C GLY A 410 22.48 8.11 -0.91
N ASN A 411 21.57 8.46 0.02
CA ASN A 411 21.03 9.81 0.25
C ASN A 411 20.13 10.37 -0.85
N ALA A 412 19.81 9.61 -1.90
CA ALA A 412 18.74 9.91 -2.84
C ALA A 412 17.46 9.14 -2.46
N ALA A 413 16.34 9.50 -3.10
CA ALA A 413 15.01 8.99 -2.73
C ALA A 413 14.82 7.50 -3.05
N ILE A 414 14.05 6.82 -2.20
CA ILE A 414 13.53 5.48 -2.42
C ILE A 414 12.02 5.58 -2.61
N THR A 415 11.52 5.24 -3.80
CA THR A 415 10.10 5.34 -4.16
C THR A 415 9.60 4.01 -4.72
N LEU A 416 8.93 3.24 -3.87
CA LEU A 416 8.37 1.93 -4.18
C LEU A 416 6.86 1.92 -3.92
N THR A 417 6.07 2.52 -4.81
CA THR A 417 4.64 2.86 -4.58
C THR A 417 3.63 2.01 -5.36
N ASN A 418 4.05 0.89 -5.93
CA ASN A 418 3.15 -0.06 -6.61
C ASN A 418 2.43 -0.89 -5.56
N ASP A 419 1.11 -0.97 -5.69
CA ASP A 419 0.23 -1.65 -4.74
C ASP A 419 0.49 -3.17 -4.65
N GLY A 420 1.15 -3.76 -5.65
CA GLY A 420 1.52 -5.18 -5.67
C GLY A 420 2.84 -5.53 -4.98
N ASN A 421 3.54 -4.54 -4.40
CA ASN A 421 4.77 -4.81 -3.66
C ASN A 421 4.52 -5.75 -2.47
N ALA A 422 5.43 -6.70 -2.22
CA ALA A 422 5.26 -7.69 -1.16
C ALA A 422 6.58 -7.99 -0.44
N PHE A 423 6.87 -7.20 0.58
CA PHE A 423 8.00 -7.35 1.49
C PHE A 423 7.51 -7.82 2.86
N ASN A 424 8.22 -8.77 3.47
CA ASN A 424 7.94 -9.24 4.83
C ASN A 424 8.68 -8.40 5.89
N ALA A 425 9.98 -8.18 5.67
CA ALA A 425 10.84 -7.39 6.53
C ALA A 425 11.65 -6.39 5.69
N LEU A 426 11.76 -5.16 6.16
CA LEU A 426 12.42 -4.06 5.44
C LEU A 426 13.34 -3.25 6.37
N ALA A 427 14.54 -2.95 5.92
CA ALA A 427 15.43 -1.98 6.53
C ALA A 427 15.85 -0.94 5.48
N VAL A 428 15.93 0.33 5.90
CA VAL A 428 16.47 1.42 5.06
C VAL A 428 17.70 1.98 5.74
N THR A 429 18.87 1.82 5.13
CA THR A 429 20.14 2.21 5.78
C THR A 429 20.66 3.60 5.37
N GLY A 430 20.02 4.24 4.39
CA GLY A 430 20.33 5.60 3.97
C GLY A 430 19.48 6.04 2.77
N ALA A 431 18.73 7.13 2.88
CA ALA A 431 17.89 7.64 1.80
C ALA A 431 17.61 9.14 1.94
N GLY A 432 17.46 9.85 0.82
CA GLY A 432 17.03 11.26 0.78
C GLY A 432 15.53 11.46 1.03
N GLY A 433 14.80 10.37 1.15
CA GLY A 433 13.36 10.28 1.39
C GLY A 433 12.92 8.85 1.08
N VAL A 434 11.85 8.39 1.72
CA VAL A 434 11.34 7.02 1.58
C VAL A 434 9.83 7.08 1.36
N ASN A 435 9.33 6.43 0.31
CA ASN A 435 7.90 6.25 0.08
C ASN A 435 7.67 4.81 -0.40
N VAL A 436 7.22 3.95 0.51
CA VAL A 436 6.99 2.52 0.23
C VAL A 436 5.53 2.19 0.50
N VAL A 437 4.89 1.60 -0.50
CA VAL A 437 3.58 0.93 -0.40
C VAL A 437 3.84 -0.57 -0.46
N ASN A 438 3.17 -1.33 0.40
CA ASN A 438 3.25 -2.79 0.50
C ASN A 438 1.84 -3.38 0.54
N ALA A 439 1.57 -4.43 -0.24
CA ALA A 439 0.27 -5.08 -0.32
C ALA A 439 -0.16 -5.67 1.03
N ASN A 440 0.80 -6.27 1.75
CA ASN A 440 0.58 -7.07 2.95
C ASN A 440 1.21 -6.40 4.19
N ALA A 441 1.10 -7.09 5.33
CA ALA A 441 1.78 -6.70 6.56
C ALA A 441 3.29 -6.51 6.33
N LEU A 442 3.89 -5.55 7.03
CA LEU A 442 5.29 -5.17 6.87
C LEU A 442 5.94 -4.94 8.22
N SER A 443 7.11 -5.54 8.46
CA SER A 443 7.98 -5.21 9.59
C SER A 443 9.17 -4.36 9.12
N VAL A 444 9.24 -3.11 9.56
CA VAL A 444 10.37 -2.21 9.25
C VAL A 444 11.34 -2.17 10.42
N THR A 445 12.54 -2.72 10.25
CA THR A 445 13.50 -3.00 11.34
C THR A 445 14.52 -1.90 11.59
N GLY A 446 14.50 -0.82 10.81
CA GLY A 446 15.36 0.35 11.00
C GLY A 446 15.33 1.26 9.78
N VAL A 447 15.48 2.57 10.02
CA VAL A 447 15.43 3.60 8.96
C VAL A 447 16.45 4.68 9.23
N THR A 448 17.27 4.99 8.24
CA THR A 448 18.08 6.21 8.19
C THR A 448 17.67 7.01 6.97
N SER A 449 17.12 8.21 7.17
CA SER A 449 16.74 9.11 6.07
C SER A 449 17.05 10.57 6.39
N THR A 450 17.42 11.34 5.36
CA THR A 450 17.60 12.79 5.40
C THR A 450 16.41 13.55 4.80
N GLY A 451 15.27 12.88 4.58
CA GLY A 451 14.04 13.50 4.11
C GLY A 451 12.81 12.76 4.64
N ALA A 452 11.65 13.03 4.04
CA ALA A 452 10.39 12.49 4.52
C ALA A 452 10.33 10.95 4.38
N VAL A 453 9.72 10.30 5.36
CA VAL A 453 9.56 8.84 5.40
C VAL A 453 8.08 8.50 5.43
N ARG A 454 7.64 7.70 4.46
CA ARG A 454 6.27 7.19 4.37
C ARG A 454 6.27 5.68 4.13
N PHE A 455 5.64 4.94 5.05
CA PHE A 455 5.35 3.52 4.90
C PHE A 455 3.85 3.29 4.92
N THR A 456 3.35 2.56 3.93
CA THR A 456 1.95 2.21 3.80
C THR A 456 1.81 0.70 3.59
N THR A 457 1.07 0.00 4.46
CA THR A 457 0.54 -1.33 4.13
C THR A 457 -0.89 -1.17 3.61
N LEU A 458 -1.26 -1.90 2.55
CA LEU A 458 -2.63 -1.92 2.04
C LEU A 458 -3.52 -2.85 2.86
N SER A 459 -2.97 -3.98 3.30
CA SER A 459 -3.58 -4.91 4.23
C SER A 459 -2.59 -5.32 5.33
N GLY A 460 -3.12 -5.73 6.49
CA GLY A 460 -2.29 -6.18 7.62
C GLY A 460 -1.50 -5.08 8.32
N ASP A 461 -0.79 -5.49 9.37
CA ASP A 461 -0.11 -4.58 10.30
C ASP A 461 1.19 -3.98 9.74
N LEU A 462 1.54 -2.79 10.21
CA LEU A 462 2.83 -2.14 10.01
C LEU A 462 3.58 -2.12 11.33
N ALA A 463 4.57 -3.00 11.48
CA ALA A 463 5.42 -3.03 12.67
C ALA A 463 6.68 -2.20 12.45
N THR A 464 7.08 -1.39 13.44
CA THR A 464 8.35 -0.65 13.41
C THR A 464 9.25 -1.09 14.56
N ARG A 465 10.49 -1.43 14.26
CA ARG A 465 11.49 -1.93 15.20
C ARG A 465 12.84 -1.26 14.95
N GLY A 466 13.77 -1.43 15.90
CA GLY A 466 15.15 -0.95 15.78
C GLY A 466 15.28 0.58 15.84
N ASN A 467 16.39 1.09 15.33
CA ASN A 467 16.72 2.52 15.39
C ASN A 467 16.25 3.24 14.12
N TRP A 468 15.57 4.37 14.32
CA TRP A 468 15.06 5.22 13.26
C TRP A 468 15.63 6.62 13.42
N SER A 469 16.32 7.11 12.40
CA SER A 469 16.89 8.45 12.32
C SER A 469 16.34 9.14 11.08
N ILE A 470 15.54 10.18 11.30
CA ILE A 470 14.90 10.97 10.25
C ILE A 470 15.29 12.43 10.48
N SER A 471 16.26 12.90 9.70
CA SER A 471 16.57 14.32 9.59
C SER A 471 15.88 14.88 8.35
N GLY A 472 15.55 16.17 8.32
CA GLY A 472 15.12 16.81 7.08
C GLY A 472 13.68 16.58 6.63
N GLY A 473 12.88 15.66 7.21
CA GLY A 473 11.49 15.44 6.80
C GLY A 473 10.54 14.84 7.86
N ASP A 474 9.26 14.77 7.49
CA ASP A 474 8.18 14.22 8.32
C ASP A 474 8.14 12.69 8.28
N LEU A 475 7.48 12.08 9.27
CA LEU A 475 7.23 10.64 9.35
C LEU A 475 5.75 10.35 9.18
N THR A 476 5.38 9.49 8.22
CA THR A 476 4.02 8.97 8.04
C THR A 476 4.02 7.44 8.05
N LEU A 477 3.25 6.86 8.96
CA LEU A 477 3.02 5.41 9.06
C LEU A 477 1.54 5.15 8.79
N SER A 478 1.22 4.25 7.87
CA SER A 478 -0.17 3.91 7.54
C SER A 478 -0.35 2.41 7.43
N ALA A 479 -1.14 1.82 8.32
CA ALA A 479 -1.46 0.40 8.28
C ALA A 479 -2.84 0.15 7.62
N GLY A 480 -2.95 -0.90 6.80
CA GLY A 480 -4.21 -1.37 6.21
C GLY A 480 -4.96 -0.38 5.32
N ALA A 481 -4.27 0.50 4.61
CA ALA A 481 -4.83 1.62 3.85
C ALA A 481 -5.68 1.23 2.63
N GLY A 482 -5.62 -0.03 2.18
CA GLY A 482 -6.43 -0.57 1.09
C GLY A 482 -7.83 -1.01 1.54
N ASN A 483 -8.07 -1.10 2.85
CA ASN A 483 -9.40 -1.36 3.39
C ASN A 483 -10.18 -0.05 3.58
N THR A 484 -11.51 -0.13 3.52
CA THR A 484 -12.37 0.95 4.00
C THR A 484 -12.03 1.27 5.45
N ARG A 485 -11.66 2.52 5.72
CA ARG A 485 -11.30 3.01 7.05
C ARG A 485 -12.45 2.71 8.03
N GLY A 486 -12.14 2.09 9.17
CA GLY A 486 -13.15 1.72 10.18
C GLY A 486 -13.86 0.39 9.93
N THR A 487 -13.20 -0.57 9.27
CA THR A 487 -13.64 -1.98 9.26
C THR A 487 -12.62 -2.81 10.03
N ALA A 488 -13.08 -3.86 10.73
CA ALA A 488 -12.23 -4.75 11.54
C ALA A 488 -11.09 -5.44 10.76
N SER A 489 -11.06 -5.34 9.43
CA SER A 489 -9.97 -5.79 8.55
C SER A 489 -8.83 -4.77 8.37
N GLY A 490 -8.92 -3.57 8.98
CA GLY A 490 -7.84 -2.58 8.98
C GLY A 490 -6.64 -3.03 9.82
N GLY A 491 -5.43 -2.77 9.33
CA GLY A 491 -4.16 -3.11 10.01
C GLY A 491 -3.81 -2.16 11.16
N ASN A 492 -2.96 -2.62 12.08
CA ASN A 492 -2.42 -1.82 13.18
C ASN A 492 -1.02 -1.30 12.89
N VAL A 493 -0.66 -0.17 13.47
CA VAL A 493 0.75 0.21 13.65
C VAL A 493 1.25 -0.33 15.00
N ASP A 494 2.18 -1.28 14.98
CA ASP A 494 2.90 -1.81 16.16
C ASP A 494 4.31 -1.20 16.21
N SER A 495 4.48 -0.12 16.98
CA SER A 495 5.76 0.58 17.04
C SER A 495 6.53 0.22 18.30
N GLN A 496 7.72 -0.35 18.15
CA GLN A 496 8.72 -0.57 19.20
C GLN A 496 10.05 0.13 18.89
N ALA A 497 10.08 0.98 17.87
CA ALA A 497 11.29 1.65 17.40
C ALA A 497 11.80 2.73 18.37
N THR A 498 13.13 2.90 18.38
CA THR A 498 13.79 4.10 18.95
C THR A 498 13.89 5.14 17.84
N LEU A 499 13.04 6.14 17.92
CA LEU A 499 12.89 7.21 16.94
C LEU A 499 13.65 8.49 17.36
N ALA A 500 14.52 8.96 16.47
CA ALA A 500 15.12 10.28 16.43
C ALA A 500 14.60 11.03 15.19
N VAL A 501 13.75 12.03 15.41
CA VAL A 501 13.31 13.00 14.38
C VAL A 501 13.71 14.39 14.82
N ASP A 502 14.09 15.24 13.86
CA ASP A 502 14.34 16.67 14.11
C ASP A 502 13.17 17.34 14.86
N ALA A 503 13.47 18.35 15.68
CA ALA A 503 12.43 19.22 16.23
C ALA A 503 11.68 19.94 15.10
N GLY A 504 10.39 20.21 15.28
CA GLY A 504 9.59 20.90 14.24
C GLY A 504 8.90 19.99 13.22
N ARG A 505 9.05 18.65 13.29
CA ARG A 505 8.54 17.71 12.27
C ARG A 505 7.25 17.03 12.66
N THR A 506 6.41 16.76 11.67
CA THR A 506 5.14 16.07 11.88
C THR A 506 5.35 14.56 11.90
N ILE A 507 4.72 13.89 12.87
CA ILE A 507 4.61 12.42 12.94
C ILE A 507 3.14 12.04 12.82
N THR A 508 2.81 11.38 11.71
CA THR A 508 1.43 11.00 11.36
C THR A 508 1.30 9.48 11.38
N VAL A 509 0.37 8.95 12.18
CA VAL A 509 0.16 7.51 12.33
C VAL A 509 -1.29 7.15 12.05
N TYR A 510 -1.53 6.45 10.94
CA TYR A 510 -2.83 5.88 10.58
C TYR A 510 -2.91 4.41 10.98
N SER A 511 -3.78 4.11 11.95
CA SER A 511 -4.04 2.75 12.43
C SER A 511 -5.53 2.41 12.31
N GLY A 512 -5.84 1.20 11.89
CA GLY A 512 -7.20 0.78 11.52
C GLY A 512 -7.95 -0.01 12.59
N ALA A 513 -7.28 -0.87 13.37
CA ALA A 513 -7.97 -1.78 14.28
C ALA A 513 -8.26 -1.17 15.66
N VAL A 514 -9.44 -1.49 16.20
CA VAL A 514 -10.04 -0.86 17.40
C VAL A 514 -9.35 -1.21 18.73
N GLY A 515 -8.51 -2.23 18.78
CA GLY A 515 -8.04 -2.81 20.05
C GLY A 515 -6.57 -3.26 20.17
N SER A 516 -5.74 -3.16 19.13
CA SER A 516 -4.40 -3.79 19.13
C SER A 516 -3.24 -2.88 18.66
N THR A 517 -3.46 -1.57 18.52
CA THR A 517 -2.36 -0.64 18.22
C THR A 517 -1.47 -0.48 19.45
N VAL A 518 -0.26 -1.03 19.40
CA VAL A 518 0.76 -0.91 20.44
C VAL A 518 1.76 0.16 20.04
N LEU A 519 1.86 1.23 20.83
CA LEU A 519 2.93 2.22 20.70
C LEU A 519 3.86 2.09 21.90
N GLY A 520 4.97 1.38 21.70
CA GLY A 520 6.13 1.28 22.59
C GLY A 520 7.31 2.13 22.08
N GLY A 521 8.48 1.97 22.72
CA GLY A 521 9.70 2.68 22.35
C GLY A 521 9.61 4.21 22.58
N SER A 522 10.34 5.00 21.79
CA SER A 522 10.32 6.47 21.97
C SER A 522 9.03 7.12 21.45
N LEU A 523 8.26 6.43 20.62
CA LEU A 523 6.93 6.90 20.20
C LEU A 523 5.95 6.90 21.39
N ALA A 524 6.11 5.97 22.35
CA ALA A 524 5.35 5.94 23.60
C ALA A 524 5.69 7.11 24.54
N GLY A 525 6.98 7.43 24.68
CA GLY A 525 7.46 8.52 25.56
C GLY A 525 7.17 9.92 25.01
N ARG A 526 6.86 10.04 23.72
CA ARG A 526 6.46 11.28 23.04
C ARG A 526 4.94 11.46 22.96
N ALA A 527 4.17 10.39 23.21
CA ALA A 527 2.72 10.46 23.36
C ALA A 527 2.41 10.85 24.82
N ALA A 528 2.06 12.11 25.07
CA ALA A 528 1.59 12.49 26.40
C ALA A 528 0.27 11.76 26.73
N ALA A 529 -0.01 11.53 28.01
CA ALA A 529 -1.32 11.06 28.44
C ALA A 529 -2.38 12.08 28.02
N GLY A 530 -3.15 11.77 26.97
CA GLY A 530 -4.12 12.69 26.37
C GLY A 530 -3.61 13.57 25.23
N SER A 531 -2.42 13.34 24.66
CA SER A 531 -2.00 14.03 23.44
C SER A 531 -2.72 13.48 22.22
N GLY A 532 -3.69 14.25 21.76
CA GLY A 532 -4.43 14.04 20.53
C GLY A 532 -5.69 14.85 20.70
N ASN A 533 -5.77 15.99 20.01
CA ASN A 533 -7.01 16.75 19.98
C ASN A 533 -8.17 15.84 19.52
N PHE A 534 -7.86 14.71 18.86
CA PHE A 534 -8.81 13.69 18.43
C PHE A 534 -8.24 12.28 18.70
N ARG A 535 -8.91 11.47 19.53
CA ARG A 535 -8.54 10.05 19.78
C ARG A 535 -8.98 9.11 18.65
N TYR A 536 -9.98 9.53 17.88
CA TYR A 536 -10.60 8.79 16.80
C TYR A 536 -10.69 9.65 15.52
N ASN A 537 -10.76 9.02 14.34
CA ASN A 537 -10.55 9.63 13.01
C ASN A 537 -11.33 10.94 12.78
N ARG A 538 -10.62 12.00 12.39
CA ARG A 538 -11.17 13.24 11.82
C ARG A 538 -10.38 13.56 10.53
N GLN A 539 -11.01 14.06 9.47
CA GLN A 539 -10.31 14.41 8.22
C GLN A 539 -9.67 15.81 8.32
N ASP A 540 -8.65 16.07 7.49
CA ASP A 540 -8.23 17.45 7.18
C ASP A 540 -9.42 18.20 6.57
N GLY A 541 -9.84 19.29 7.23
CA GLY A 541 -11.01 20.10 6.83
C GLY A 541 -12.26 19.93 7.71
N ASP A 542 -12.30 18.95 8.60
CA ASP A 542 -13.46 18.68 9.49
C ASP A 542 -13.54 19.62 10.72
N ALA A 543 -12.58 20.54 10.91
CA ALA A 543 -12.64 21.59 11.93
C ALA A 543 -11.82 22.84 11.53
N PRO A 544 -12.37 24.07 11.66
CA PRO A 544 -11.57 25.29 11.61
C PRO A 544 -10.82 25.48 12.94
N GLY A 545 -9.48 25.57 12.90
CA GLY A 545 -8.66 26.02 14.05
C GLY A 545 -7.99 24.93 14.89
N ALA A 546 -7.47 23.86 14.29
CA ALA A 546 -6.60 22.91 15.01
C ALA A 546 -5.20 23.51 15.26
N ASP A 547 -5.07 24.34 16.30
CA ASP A 547 -3.77 24.79 16.79
C ASP A 547 -3.10 23.65 17.58
N GLY A 548 -1.97 23.16 17.07
CA GLY A 548 -1.17 22.10 17.68
C GLY A 548 -0.55 22.53 19.01
N ILE A 549 -0.49 21.61 19.98
CA ILE A 549 0.25 21.82 21.24
C ILE A 549 1.38 20.80 21.36
N GLY A 550 2.62 21.30 21.53
CA GLY A 550 3.76 20.59 22.12
C GLY A 550 5.03 20.54 21.25
N ASP A 551 6.04 21.35 21.60
CA ASP A 551 7.47 21.31 21.20
C ASP A 551 7.83 21.25 19.70
N GLY A 552 6.88 21.61 18.83
CA GLY A 552 7.09 21.75 17.39
C GLY A 552 6.90 20.46 16.58
N ALA A 553 6.66 19.30 17.19
CA ALA A 553 6.36 18.07 16.46
C ALA A 553 4.87 17.71 16.58
N THR A 554 4.07 18.00 15.55
CA THR A 554 2.64 17.67 15.55
C THR A 554 2.43 16.17 15.43
N TYR A 555 1.68 15.61 16.37
CA TYR A 555 1.32 14.19 16.44
C TYR A 555 -0.14 14.00 16.02
N VAL A 556 -0.40 13.11 15.06
CA VAL A 556 -1.79 12.73 14.75
C VAL A 556 -1.93 11.20 14.73
N MET A 557 -2.58 10.68 15.75
CA MET A 557 -3.08 9.30 15.80
C MET A 557 -4.47 9.22 15.24
N TYR A 558 -4.66 8.29 14.33
CA TYR A 558 -5.96 7.98 13.74
C TYR A 558 -6.35 6.55 14.15
N ARG A 559 -7.53 6.41 14.77
CA ARG A 559 -8.24 5.14 15.07
C ARG A 559 -9.67 5.24 14.54
N GLU A 560 -10.33 4.12 14.27
CA GLU A 560 -11.77 4.06 13.89
C GLU A 560 -12.64 5.03 14.72
N ARG A 561 -13.63 5.73 14.11
CA ARG A 561 -14.62 6.53 14.84
C ARG A 561 -15.69 5.58 15.42
N PRO A 562 -15.69 5.27 16.72
CA PRO A 562 -16.87 4.68 17.34
C PRO A 562 -18.08 5.59 17.09
N THR A 563 -19.23 4.97 16.82
CA THR A 563 -20.49 5.69 16.68
C THR A 563 -21.13 5.82 18.06
N VAL A 564 -21.47 7.04 18.45
CA VAL A 564 -22.37 7.27 19.60
C VAL A 564 -23.71 7.75 19.08
N THR A 565 -24.77 7.09 19.56
CA THR A 565 -26.14 7.55 19.34
C THR A 565 -26.53 8.44 20.50
N VAL A 566 -26.92 9.68 20.21
CA VAL A 566 -27.46 10.64 21.17
C VAL A 566 -28.98 10.54 21.11
N THR A 567 -29.61 10.08 22.19
CA THR A 567 -31.07 9.91 22.26
C THR A 567 -31.64 10.91 23.27
N PRO A 568 -32.35 11.96 22.82
CA PRO A 568 -33.03 12.89 23.73
C PRO A 568 -34.05 12.19 24.64
N THR A 569 -34.15 12.64 25.89
CA THR A 569 -35.05 12.05 26.88
C THR A 569 -36.38 12.80 26.93
N ASP A 570 -37.34 12.46 26.07
CA ASP A 570 -38.62 13.18 25.91
C ASP A 570 -39.36 13.44 27.24
N ALA A 571 -39.38 12.46 28.16
CA ALA A 571 -40.07 12.61 29.45
C ALA A 571 -39.47 13.71 30.35
N ALA A 572 -38.17 13.98 30.21
CA ALA A 572 -37.47 15.03 30.95
C ALA A 572 -37.51 16.38 30.21
N ASN A 573 -37.75 16.36 28.91
CA ASN A 573 -37.73 17.52 28.02
C ASN A 573 -39.12 18.13 27.87
N THR A 574 -39.66 18.67 28.98
CA THR A 574 -41.00 19.28 29.01
C THR A 574 -41.07 20.51 29.90
N LYS A 575 -42.02 21.42 29.60
CA LYS A 575 -42.44 22.50 30.51
C LYS A 575 -43.94 22.78 30.40
N VAL A 576 -44.52 23.46 31.38
CA VAL A 576 -45.89 24.00 31.29
C VAL A 576 -45.85 25.36 30.59
N TYR A 577 -46.87 25.67 29.80
CA TYR A 577 -47.03 26.99 29.18
C TYR A 577 -46.96 28.10 30.23
N ASP A 578 -46.10 29.07 29.99
CA ASP A 578 -45.77 30.14 30.94
C ASP A 578 -45.89 31.55 30.33
N GLY A 579 -46.40 31.64 29.10
CA GLY A 579 -46.50 32.89 28.36
C GLY A 579 -45.16 33.40 27.81
N GLY A 580 -44.12 32.57 27.78
CA GLY A 580 -42.78 32.94 27.28
C GLY A 580 -41.87 33.60 28.32
N GLY A 581 -42.23 33.50 29.60
CA GLY A 581 -41.53 34.17 30.71
C GLY A 581 -40.29 33.45 31.24
N ALA A 582 -40.16 32.13 31.08
CA ALA A 582 -39.01 31.37 31.54
C ALA A 582 -38.20 30.76 30.39
N SER A 583 -36.88 30.77 30.56
CA SER A 583 -35.95 30.01 29.72
C SER A 583 -36.24 28.52 29.83
N ASP A 584 -36.00 27.77 28.75
CA ASP A 584 -36.17 26.32 28.77
C ASP A 584 -35.14 25.66 29.69
N PRO A 585 -35.49 24.53 30.34
CA PRO A 585 -34.50 23.71 31.00
C PRO A 585 -33.49 23.16 29.98
N ALA A 586 -32.28 22.82 30.45
CA ALA A 586 -31.29 22.15 29.61
C ALA A 586 -31.88 20.83 29.09
N LEU A 587 -31.76 20.59 27.78
CA LEU A 587 -32.29 19.38 27.16
C LEU A 587 -31.50 18.14 27.62
N ALA A 588 -32.20 17.22 28.27
CA ALA A 588 -31.65 15.95 28.71
C ALA A 588 -31.55 14.96 27.54
N TYR A 589 -30.47 14.18 27.52
CA TYR A 589 -30.24 13.12 26.54
C TYR A 589 -29.41 12.00 27.18
N THR A 590 -29.46 10.82 26.56
CA THR A 590 -28.57 9.69 26.86
C THR A 590 -27.67 9.42 25.67
N ILE A 591 -26.57 8.71 25.90
CA ILE A 591 -25.69 8.26 24.84
C ILE A 591 -25.37 6.78 24.97
N VAL A 592 -25.30 6.10 23.83
CA VAL A 592 -24.93 4.68 23.71
C VAL A 592 -23.87 4.53 22.62
N GLY A 593 -22.90 3.63 22.81
CA GLY A 593 -21.81 3.36 21.86
C GLY A 593 -20.44 3.84 22.34
N GLN A 594 -20.33 4.23 23.61
CA GLN A 594 -19.05 4.55 24.26
C GLN A 594 -18.16 3.32 24.31
N VAL A 595 -16.88 3.50 24.04
CA VAL A 595 -15.86 2.45 24.11
C VAL A 595 -14.72 2.91 25.02
N ASN A 596 -13.82 2.00 25.38
CA ASN A 596 -12.59 2.31 26.14
C ASN A 596 -12.78 3.04 27.48
N GLY A 597 -13.97 2.94 28.09
CA GLY A 597 -14.30 3.63 29.33
C GLY A 597 -14.52 5.14 29.20
N ASP A 598 -14.66 5.66 27.97
CA ASP A 598 -14.96 7.07 27.70
C ASP A 598 -16.33 7.45 28.30
N SER A 599 -16.41 8.60 28.99
CA SER A 599 -17.65 9.12 29.56
C SER A 599 -18.37 10.10 28.61
N ALA A 600 -19.67 10.31 28.80
CA ALA A 600 -20.46 11.22 27.97
C ALA A 600 -19.92 12.66 27.92
N THR A 601 -19.45 13.16 29.06
CA THR A 601 -18.91 14.53 29.19
C THR A 601 -17.51 14.68 28.59
N GLN A 602 -16.80 13.58 28.39
CA GLN A 602 -15.55 13.57 27.63
C GLN A 602 -15.82 13.54 26.13
N ILE A 603 -16.88 12.86 25.69
CA ILE A 603 -17.19 12.65 24.27
C ILE A 603 -17.86 13.87 23.65
N LEU A 604 -18.83 14.49 24.31
CA LEU A 604 -19.65 15.57 23.75
C LEU A 604 -19.54 16.84 24.60
N SER A 605 -19.47 17.99 23.94
CA SER A 605 -19.60 19.32 24.56
C SER A 605 -20.63 20.16 23.81
N GLY A 606 -21.17 21.20 24.45
CA GLY A 606 -22.26 22.02 23.89
C GLY A 606 -23.65 21.54 24.33
N SER A 607 -24.68 21.85 23.55
CA SER A 607 -26.07 21.55 23.93
C SER A 607 -26.94 21.26 22.71
N LEU A 608 -27.91 20.37 22.88
CA LEU A 608 -28.99 20.18 21.93
C LEU A 608 -29.81 21.48 21.81
N ALA A 609 -30.45 21.67 20.66
CA ALA A 609 -31.37 22.78 20.41
C ALA A 609 -32.74 22.26 20.01
N ARG A 610 -33.81 23.01 20.29
CA ARG A 610 -35.17 22.69 19.82
C ARG A 610 -35.68 23.72 18.83
N ALA A 611 -36.71 23.36 18.06
CA ALA A 611 -37.45 24.30 17.22
C ALA A 611 -38.05 25.44 18.05
N ALA A 612 -38.05 26.65 17.47
CA ALA A 612 -38.57 27.85 18.12
C ALA A 612 -40.09 27.80 18.31
N GLY A 613 -40.57 28.44 19.38
CA GLY A 613 -41.98 28.56 19.71
C GLY A 613 -42.23 28.40 21.20
N GLN A 614 -43.33 28.96 21.68
CA GLN A 614 -43.69 29.01 23.10
C GLN A 614 -45.13 28.57 23.39
N ASN A 615 -45.92 28.25 22.35
CA ASN A 615 -47.28 27.74 22.54
C ASN A 615 -47.24 26.28 23.01
N ALA A 616 -48.33 25.79 23.57
CA ALA A 616 -48.42 24.36 23.88
C ALA A 616 -48.33 23.54 22.59
N GLY A 617 -47.53 22.48 22.62
CA GLY A 617 -47.20 21.70 21.43
C GLY A 617 -45.88 20.94 21.57
N ARG A 618 -45.49 20.27 20.49
CA ARG A 618 -44.24 19.49 20.38
C ARG A 618 -43.26 20.23 19.47
N TYR A 619 -42.04 20.39 19.95
CA TYR A 619 -40.97 21.10 19.26
C TYR A 619 -39.80 20.14 19.01
N ALA A 620 -39.52 19.85 17.74
CA ALA A 620 -38.47 18.92 17.35
C ALA A 620 -37.11 19.30 17.96
N ILE A 621 -36.38 18.31 18.47
CA ILE A 621 -35.02 18.47 18.98
C ILE A 621 -34.03 18.22 17.82
N SER A 622 -32.97 19.01 17.80
CA SER A 622 -31.89 19.01 16.82
C SER A 622 -30.53 19.06 17.54
N GLN A 623 -29.46 18.79 16.81
CA GLN A 623 -28.12 18.66 17.38
C GLN A 623 -27.63 19.95 18.06
N GLY A 624 -28.10 21.12 17.62
CA GLY A 624 -27.70 22.40 18.20
C GLY A 624 -26.20 22.62 18.11
N THR A 625 -25.58 22.95 19.25
CA THR A 625 -24.12 23.13 19.38
C THR A 625 -23.43 21.88 19.92
N LEU A 626 -24.15 20.77 20.09
CA LEU A 626 -23.59 19.53 20.63
C LEU A 626 -22.58 18.92 19.65
N ALA A 627 -21.31 18.96 20.03
CA ALA A 627 -20.17 18.59 19.19
C ALA A 627 -19.30 17.53 19.87
N ASP A 628 -18.79 16.59 19.08
CA ASP A 628 -17.83 15.60 19.56
C ASP A 628 -16.46 16.24 19.87
N GLN A 629 -15.83 15.76 20.93
CA GLN A 629 -14.52 16.23 21.41
C GLN A 629 -13.43 15.17 21.25
N LEU A 630 -13.80 13.89 21.14
CA LEU A 630 -12.85 12.79 21.05
C LEU A 630 -12.72 12.19 19.64
N GLY A 631 -13.50 12.64 18.65
CA GLY A 631 -13.51 12.10 17.29
C GLY A 631 -14.59 11.03 17.04
N TYR A 632 -15.58 10.91 17.91
CA TYR A 632 -16.72 9.99 17.70
C TYR A 632 -17.58 10.43 16.50
N GLN A 633 -18.20 9.46 15.82
CA GLN A 633 -19.28 9.75 14.86
C GLN A 633 -20.58 9.90 15.69
N SER A 634 -21.07 11.13 15.86
CA SER A 634 -22.26 11.39 16.66
C SER A 634 -23.51 11.35 15.77
N VAL A 635 -24.45 10.47 16.10
CA VAL A 635 -25.73 10.36 15.41
C VAL A 635 -26.82 10.78 16.38
N LEU A 636 -27.57 11.83 16.05
CA LEU A 636 -28.76 12.19 16.81
C LEU A 636 -29.90 11.25 16.43
N ASP A 637 -30.51 10.61 17.43
CA ASP A 637 -31.75 9.86 17.24
C ASP A 637 -32.89 10.84 16.94
N VAL A 638 -33.50 10.70 15.77
CA VAL A 638 -34.49 11.65 15.25
C VAL A 638 -35.91 11.25 15.65
N GLY A 639 -36.83 12.22 15.72
CA GLY A 639 -38.23 11.98 16.10
C GLY A 639 -38.58 12.35 17.55
N HIS A 640 -37.58 12.75 18.33
CA HIS A 640 -37.76 13.28 19.69
C HIS A 640 -38.14 14.77 19.72
N ALA A 641 -38.82 15.20 20.77
CA ALA A 641 -39.35 16.57 20.88
C ALA A 641 -39.40 17.09 22.31
N PHE A 642 -39.15 18.39 22.44
CA PHE A 642 -39.45 19.13 23.66
C PHE A 642 -40.95 19.44 23.70
N SER A 643 -41.62 19.09 24.79
CA SER A 643 -43.08 19.25 24.94
C SER A 643 -43.44 20.47 25.80
N ILE A 644 -44.30 21.34 25.30
CA ILE A 644 -44.95 22.38 26.11
C ILE A 644 -46.39 21.97 26.37
N THR A 645 -46.75 21.73 27.63
CA THR A 645 -48.11 21.34 28.01
C THR A 645 -48.97 22.56 28.34
N PRO A 646 -50.29 22.55 28.05
CA PRO A 646 -51.17 23.66 28.37
C PRO A 646 -51.19 24.01 29.87
N ALA A 647 -51.26 25.30 30.19
CA ALA A 647 -51.43 25.78 31.57
C ALA A 647 -52.89 25.63 32.03
N PRO A 648 -53.17 25.40 33.32
CA PRO A 648 -54.54 25.36 33.81
C PRO A 648 -55.17 26.77 33.81
N LEU A 649 -56.39 26.90 33.28
CA LEU A 649 -57.19 28.13 33.37
C LEU A 649 -58.59 27.81 33.91
N LEU A 650 -59.03 28.54 34.93
CA LEU A 650 -60.37 28.43 35.49
C LEU A 650 -61.23 29.62 35.06
N ILE A 651 -62.39 29.34 34.48
CA ILE A 651 -63.39 30.34 34.11
C ILE A 651 -64.61 30.14 35.02
N THR A 652 -64.89 31.13 35.86
CA THR A 652 -65.99 31.08 36.82
C THR A 652 -67.05 32.10 36.44
N ALA A 653 -68.29 31.67 36.22
CA ALA A 653 -69.40 32.60 36.01
C ALA A 653 -69.71 33.35 37.32
N ASN A 654 -69.85 34.67 37.23
CA ASN A 654 -70.22 35.49 38.38
C ASN A 654 -71.72 35.38 38.62
N GLY A 655 -72.12 35.39 39.90
CA GLY A 655 -73.54 35.39 40.27
C GLY A 655 -74.25 36.67 39.80
N ALA A 656 -75.55 36.55 39.53
CA ALA A 656 -76.40 37.67 39.13
C ALA A 656 -77.77 37.59 39.80
N SER A 657 -78.55 38.66 39.78
CA SER A 657 -79.93 38.65 40.29
C SER A 657 -80.87 39.50 39.44
N ARG A 658 -82.16 39.14 39.43
CA ARG A 658 -83.25 39.93 38.83
C ARG A 658 -84.58 39.66 39.51
N THR A 659 -85.60 40.44 39.18
CA THR A 659 -86.98 40.20 39.62
C THR A 659 -87.75 39.39 38.55
N ALA A 660 -88.68 38.54 38.96
CA ALA A 660 -89.50 37.70 38.08
C ALA A 660 -90.30 38.58 37.10
N GLY A 661 -90.42 38.13 35.85
CA GLY A 661 -91.02 38.90 34.76
C GLY A 661 -90.08 39.92 34.10
N GLN A 662 -88.87 40.12 34.61
CA GLN A 662 -87.81 40.88 33.93
C GLN A 662 -86.90 39.95 33.11
N ASP A 663 -86.32 40.48 32.04
CA ASP A 663 -85.31 39.79 31.26
C ASP A 663 -84.06 39.47 32.09
N ASN A 664 -83.32 38.43 31.71
CA ASN A 664 -82.05 38.10 32.35
C ASN A 664 -81.04 39.26 32.21
N PRO A 665 -80.32 39.62 33.29
CA PRO A 665 -79.24 40.60 33.18
C PRO A 665 -78.10 40.04 32.31
N ALA A 666 -77.25 40.92 31.80
CA ALA A 666 -76.01 40.49 31.17
C ALA A 666 -75.13 39.75 32.19
N PHE A 667 -74.81 38.49 31.91
CA PHE A 667 -73.92 37.71 32.78
C PHE A 667 -72.45 38.10 32.56
N SER A 668 -71.64 37.91 33.59
CA SER A 668 -70.18 38.12 33.55
C SER A 668 -69.43 36.90 34.09
N ALA A 669 -68.13 36.81 33.82
CA ALA A 669 -67.27 35.74 34.32
C ALA A 669 -65.90 36.29 34.77
N THR A 670 -65.27 35.58 35.71
CA THR A 670 -63.92 35.84 36.21
C THR A 670 -62.98 34.73 35.77
N PHE A 671 -61.77 35.10 35.34
CA PHE A 671 -60.74 34.17 34.86
C PHE A 671 -59.60 34.11 35.88
N ALA A 672 -59.13 32.91 36.19
CA ALA A 672 -57.99 32.69 37.08
C ALA A 672 -57.00 31.68 36.47
N GLY A 673 -55.71 32.00 36.49
CA GLY A 673 -54.64 31.14 35.97
C GLY A 673 -53.97 31.61 34.68
N PHE A 674 -54.22 32.84 34.21
CA PHE A 674 -53.41 33.42 33.14
C PHE A 674 -51.94 33.50 33.56
N VAL A 675 -51.03 33.29 32.60
CA VAL A 675 -49.58 33.26 32.78
C VAL A 675 -48.95 34.36 31.92
N GLY A 676 -47.73 34.81 32.26
CA GLY A 676 -47.03 35.83 31.48
C GLY A 676 -47.74 37.19 31.41
N GLY A 677 -48.56 37.54 32.40
CA GLY A 677 -49.33 38.80 32.41
C GLY A 677 -50.48 38.85 31.39
N GLN A 678 -50.86 37.71 30.81
CA GLN A 678 -51.96 37.63 29.85
C GLN A 678 -53.31 37.96 30.49
N THR A 679 -54.23 38.44 29.65
CA THR A 679 -55.63 38.68 29.97
C THR A 679 -56.51 37.91 29.00
N ALA A 680 -57.83 37.95 29.19
CA ALA A 680 -58.77 37.32 28.27
C ALA A 680 -58.71 37.87 26.83
N GLN A 681 -58.11 39.06 26.64
CA GLN A 681 -57.93 39.70 25.33
C GLN A 681 -56.60 39.34 24.66
N THR A 682 -55.59 38.94 25.44
CA THR A 682 -54.23 38.69 24.94
C THR A 682 -53.83 37.22 24.96
N ALA A 683 -54.55 36.38 25.71
CA ALA A 683 -54.41 34.92 25.66
C ALA A 683 -55.01 34.33 24.36
N ASP A 684 -54.53 33.15 23.93
CA ASP A 684 -55.09 32.36 22.81
C ASP A 684 -56.42 31.71 23.24
N LEU A 685 -57.39 32.51 23.63
CA LEU A 685 -58.76 32.08 23.85
C LEU A 685 -59.53 32.22 22.54
N ARG A 686 -60.20 31.14 22.15
CA ARG A 686 -60.97 31.04 20.91
C ARG A 686 -62.41 30.68 21.20
N GLY A 687 -63.29 31.05 20.28
CA GLY A 687 -64.73 30.89 20.44
C GLY A 687 -65.37 32.09 21.12
N THR A 688 -66.61 31.93 21.58
CA THR A 688 -67.36 32.97 22.25
C THR A 688 -67.78 32.45 23.61
N LEU A 689 -67.45 33.19 24.67
CA LEU A 689 -67.86 32.82 26.02
C LEU A 689 -69.39 32.92 26.11
N ARG A 690 -70.03 31.78 26.31
CA ARG A 690 -71.47 31.68 26.50
C ARG A 690 -71.71 31.43 27.97
N LEU A 691 -72.52 32.29 28.57
CA LEU A 691 -72.99 32.13 29.94
C LEU A 691 -74.44 31.71 29.85
N LEU A 692 -74.65 30.40 29.95
CA LEU A 692 -75.94 29.78 29.72
C LEU A 692 -76.67 29.60 31.04
N THR A 693 -77.96 29.88 31.03
CA THR A 693 -78.85 29.55 32.14
C THR A 693 -80.12 28.94 31.57
N SER A 694 -80.78 28.10 32.36
CA SER A 694 -82.10 27.56 32.02
C SER A 694 -83.23 28.56 32.29
N ALA A 695 -82.96 29.67 32.96
CA ALA A 695 -83.96 30.71 33.25
C ALA A 695 -84.20 31.62 32.04
N ASP A 696 -85.46 32.00 31.82
CA ASP A 696 -85.94 33.00 30.86
C ASP A 696 -86.79 34.08 31.58
N ALA A 697 -87.27 35.09 30.85
CA ALA A 697 -88.04 36.20 31.45
C ALA A 697 -89.27 35.73 32.27
N GLY A 698 -89.86 34.59 31.89
CA GLY A 698 -91.02 33.98 32.55
C GLY A 698 -90.68 33.05 33.72
N SER A 699 -89.40 32.78 33.97
CA SER A 699 -88.99 31.83 35.01
C SER A 699 -89.38 32.31 36.42
N PRO A 700 -89.98 31.43 37.25
CA PRO A 700 -90.37 31.75 38.62
C PRO A 700 -89.19 32.14 39.52
N ALA A 701 -89.50 32.75 40.67
CA ALA A 701 -88.51 33.01 41.70
C ALA A 701 -87.77 31.72 42.12
N GLY A 702 -86.45 31.76 42.16
CA GLY A 702 -85.61 30.56 42.33
C GLY A 702 -84.13 30.78 42.01
N SER A 703 -83.34 29.71 42.16
CA SER A 703 -81.89 29.69 41.92
C SER A 703 -81.58 28.88 40.67
N TYR A 704 -80.93 29.50 39.69
CA TYR A 704 -80.62 28.90 38.40
C TYR A 704 -79.11 28.96 38.14
N ALA A 705 -78.51 27.88 37.67
CA ALA A 705 -77.08 27.87 37.35
C ALA A 705 -76.79 28.77 36.14
N ILE A 706 -75.67 29.49 36.21
CA ILE A 706 -75.04 30.17 35.08
C ILE A 706 -73.82 29.33 34.72
N VAL A 707 -73.91 28.56 33.65
CA VAL A 707 -72.86 27.63 33.21
C VAL A 707 -72.05 28.28 32.09
N PRO A 708 -70.75 28.56 32.31
CA PRO A 708 -69.88 29.03 31.24
C PRO A 708 -69.52 27.89 30.28
N ASP A 709 -69.48 28.21 28.99
CA ASP A 709 -69.11 27.30 27.91
C ASP A 709 -68.56 28.10 26.70
N GLY A 710 -68.04 27.41 25.69
CA GLY A 710 -67.79 27.97 24.36
C GLY A 710 -66.41 28.58 24.13
N ILE A 711 -65.53 28.58 25.14
CA ILE A 711 -64.12 28.96 25.00
C ILE A 711 -63.23 27.71 24.88
N SER A 712 -62.25 27.78 23.99
CA SER A 712 -61.17 26.81 23.83
C SER A 712 -59.82 27.52 23.75
N SER A 713 -58.73 26.80 24.03
CA SER A 713 -57.38 27.31 23.87
C SER A 713 -56.43 26.18 23.53
N ASN A 714 -55.38 26.46 22.74
CA ASN A 714 -54.28 25.52 22.62
C ASN A 714 -53.36 25.59 23.83
N ASN A 715 -53.19 26.79 24.40
CA ASN A 715 -52.22 27.07 25.45
C ASN A 715 -52.76 26.86 26.87
N TYR A 716 -54.09 26.80 27.03
CA TYR A 716 -54.75 26.60 28.31
C TYR A 716 -55.63 25.36 28.35
N SER A 717 -55.47 24.54 29.38
CA SER A 717 -56.43 23.51 29.78
C SER A 717 -57.53 24.18 30.61
N ILE A 718 -58.66 24.45 29.96
CA ILE A 718 -59.75 25.24 30.52
C ILE A 718 -60.68 24.36 31.37
N ARG A 719 -60.97 24.84 32.59
CA ARG A 719 -62.01 24.30 33.47
C ARG A 719 -63.07 25.37 33.71
N TYR A 720 -64.32 24.94 33.78
CA TYR A 720 -65.47 25.81 34.02
C TYR A 720 -66.04 25.62 35.42
N ALA A 721 -66.38 26.72 36.08
CA ALA A 721 -67.14 26.73 37.32
C ALA A 721 -68.43 27.56 37.14
N ALA A 722 -69.56 26.96 37.49
CA ALA A 722 -70.86 27.61 37.36
C ALA A 722 -71.07 28.67 38.44
N GLY A 723 -71.75 29.75 38.06
CA GLY A 723 -72.29 30.77 38.96
C GLY A 723 -73.79 30.57 39.17
N THR A 724 -74.43 31.50 39.87
CA THR A 724 -75.86 31.41 40.20
C THR A 724 -76.61 32.67 39.84
N LEU A 725 -77.71 32.54 39.10
CA LEU A 725 -78.73 33.57 38.91
C LEU A 725 -79.81 33.39 39.99
N SER A 726 -80.06 34.43 40.78
CA SER A 726 -81.17 34.50 41.74
C SER A 726 -82.34 35.31 41.18
N VAL A 727 -83.49 34.67 40.98
CA VAL A 727 -84.74 35.32 40.54
C VAL A 727 -85.60 35.62 41.77
N LEU A 728 -85.89 36.90 42.00
CA LEU A 728 -86.65 37.43 43.13
C LEU A 728 -88.15 37.59 42.75
N PRO A 729 -89.12 37.47 43.68
CA PRO A 729 -90.55 37.62 43.37
C PRO A 729 -90.93 39.04 42.88
N ALA A 730 -91.88 39.15 41.93
CA ALA A 730 -92.43 40.44 41.49
C ALA A 730 -93.31 41.07 42.58
N SER A 731 -93.04 42.33 42.94
CA SER A 731 -93.81 43.04 43.97
C SER A 731 -95.20 43.47 43.44
N PRO A 732 -96.32 43.21 44.16
CA PRO A 732 -97.65 43.70 43.75
C PRO A 732 -97.95 45.12 44.29
N ALA A 733 -98.63 45.94 43.46
CA ALA A 733 -99.10 47.31 43.80
C ALA A 733 -100.66 47.34 43.95
N PRO A 734 -101.27 48.43 44.46
CA PRO A 734 -101.60 48.66 45.87
C PRO A 734 -103.13 48.69 46.14
N MET A 735 -103.56 48.47 47.39
CA MET A 735 -104.97 48.64 47.80
C MET A 735 -105.17 49.88 48.69
N VAL A 736 -106.26 50.61 48.39
CA VAL A 736 -106.68 51.92 48.90
C VAL A 736 -107.05 51.91 50.40
N ALA A 737 -106.74 53.00 51.08
CA ALA A 737 -106.95 53.26 52.51
C ALA A 737 -108.36 53.77 52.87
N VAL A 738 -108.81 53.48 54.10
CA VAL A 738 -109.79 54.26 54.88
C VAL A 738 -109.30 54.32 56.35
N PRO A 739 -109.50 55.45 57.06
CA PRO A 739 -108.54 56.06 57.98
C PRO A 739 -108.75 55.75 59.48
N GLY A 740 -107.64 55.78 60.23
CA GLY A 740 -107.60 55.64 61.69
C GLY A 740 -106.20 55.32 62.20
N GLU A 741 -105.24 56.19 61.89
CA GLU A 741 -103.81 56.17 62.27
C GLU A 741 -103.59 56.49 63.77
N PRO A 742 -102.46 56.10 64.43
CA PRO A 742 -101.11 56.02 63.88
C PRO A 742 -100.49 54.61 63.84
N SER A 743 -100.17 54.25 62.60
CA SER A 743 -99.11 53.42 62.04
C SER A 743 -98.03 52.85 62.97
N TYR A 744 -97.93 51.53 62.86
CA TYR A 744 -96.85 50.62 63.23
C TYR A 744 -95.47 50.92 62.59
N MET A 745 -95.23 52.13 62.06
CA MET A 745 -93.98 52.46 61.36
C MET A 745 -92.82 52.85 62.29
N ASN A 746 -93.03 52.81 63.61
CA ASN A 746 -91.97 52.95 64.61
C ASN A 746 -91.36 51.62 65.10
N ALA A 747 -91.95 50.46 64.79
CA ALA A 747 -91.40 49.18 65.24
C ALA A 747 -90.25 48.64 64.35
N VAL A 748 -90.17 49.08 63.10
CA VAL A 748 -89.09 48.72 62.16
C VAL A 748 -87.87 49.66 62.29
N ILE A 749 -88.10 50.90 62.73
CA ILE A 749 -87.03 51.86 63.03
C ILE A 749 -86.33 51.53 64.38
N ASP A 750 -87.02 50.93 65.36
CA ASP A 750 -86.41 50.48 66.64
C ASP A 750 -85.58 49.19 66.50
N MET A 751 -85.90 48.30 65.56
CA MET A 751 -85.10 47.08 65.30
C MET A 751 -83.79 47.39 64.54
N GLN A 752 -83.78 48.42 63.67
CA GLN A 752 -82.57 48.91 63.00
C GLN A 752 -81.68 49.80 63.90
N ALA A 753 -82.21 50.30 65.03
CA ALA A 753 -81.45 51.00 66.06
C ALA A 753 -80.74 50.02 67.02
N ARG A 754 -81.32 48.85 67.30
CA ARG A 754 -80.72 47.81 68.17
C ARG A 754 -79.57 47.04 67.53
N ILE A 755 -79.49 46.99 66.20
CA ILE A 755 -78.35 46.40 65.46
C ILE A 755 -77.17 47.38 65.34
N ARG A 756 -77.41 48.70 65.45
CA ARG A 756 -76.35 49.73 65.51
C ARG A 756 -75.82 50.01 66.91
N ALA A 757 -76.43 49.43 67.95
CA ALA A 757 -75.99 49.53 69.35
C ALA A 757 -75.02 48.41 69.79
N ALA A 758 -74.77 47.40 68.95
CA ALA A 758 -73.73 46.39 69.18
C ALA A 758 -72.43 46.83 68.50
N GLY A 759 -71.83 47.90 69.03
CA GLY A 759 -70.48 48.30 68.64
C GLY A 759 -69.47 47.22 69.01
N LEU A 760 -68.84 46.60 68.02
CA LEU A 760 -67.43 46.24 68.11
C LEU A 760 -66.70 46.86 66.92
N ALA A 761 -66.00 47.95 67.24
CA ALA A 761 -65.26 48.77 66.33
C ALA A 761 -63.96 48.09 65.86
N SER A 762 -63.59 48.41 64.61
CA SER A 762 -62.22 48.64 64.13
C SER A 762 -61.07 47.74 64.60
N ALA A 763 -60.47 47.00 63.67
CA ALA A 763 -59.03 46.77 63.66
C ALA A 763 -58.51 46.62 62.21
N PRO A 764 -57.27 47.06 61.92
CA PRO A 764 -56.78 47.42 60.59
C PRO A 764 -56.15 46.25 59.82
N GLU A 765 -55.97 46.40 58.50
CA GLU A 765 -55.02 45.59 57.72
C GLU A 765 -53.60 45.68 58.31
N PRO A 766 -52.84 44.57 58.35
CA PRO A 766 -51.93 44.31 57.23
C PRO A 766 -51.67 42.82 56.88
N ALA A 767 -51.29 42.63 55.61
CA ALA A 767 -50.29 41.73 55.02
C ALA A 767 -49.99 40.32 55.60
N GLU A 768 -49.89 39.38 54.65
CA GLU A 768 -49.13 38.11 54.66
C GLU A 768 -49.40 37.09 55.79
N ARG A 769 -50.18 36.05 55.47
CA ARG A 769 -49.73 34.64 55.45
C ARG A 769 -50.90 33.67 55.21
N SER A 770 -50.68 32.77 54.22
CA SER A 770 -51.07 31.36 54.20
C SER A 770 -52.33 30.95 55.01
N ALA A 771 -53.47 30.82 54.33
CA ALA A 771 -54.60 30.05 54.84
C ALA A 771 -54.80 28.78 54.02
N THR A 772 -54.15 27.70 54.47
CA THR A 772 -54.67 26.34 54.33
C THR A 772 -55.92 26.21 55.20
N GLY A 773 -57.02 25.72 54.62
CA GLY A 773 -58.19 25.23 55.37
C GLY A 773 -59.46 26.04 55.19
N TRP A 774 -60.28 25.65 54.22
CA TRP A 774 -61.69 26.04 54.15
C TRP A 774 -62.46 25.35 55.29
N ARG A 775 -63.13 26.11 56.16
CA ARG A 775 -64.14 25.56 57.08
C ARG A 775 -65.54 25.87 56.55
N THR A 776 -66.21 24.82 56.08
CA THR A 776 -67.62 24.84 55.67
C THR A 776 -68.51 24.73 56.91
N THR A 777 -69.44 25.68 57.11
CA THR A 777 -70.55 25.51 58.06
C THR A 777 -71.82 25.23 57.28
N THR A 778 -72.44 24.09 57.53
CA THR A 778 -73.71 23.67 56.90
C THR A 778 -74.84 23.98 57.86
N ALA A 779 -75.77 24.87 57.47
CA ALA A 779 -77.03 25.07 58.17
C ALA A 779 -78.11 24.21 57.49
N THR A 780 -78.61 23.18 58.19
CA THR A 780 -79.68 22.31 57.69
C THR A 780 -81.02 22.86 58.16
N PHE A 781 -81.89 23.26 57.24
CA PHE A 781 -83.30 23.55 57.53
C PHE A 781 -84.10 22.24 57.40
N ARG A 782 -84.84 21.86 58.45
CA ARG A 782 -85.90 20.84 58.34
C ARG A 782 -87.24 21.56 58.28
N GLN A 783 -87.96 21.30 57.20
CA GLN A 783 -89.36 21.64 57.04
C GLN A 783 -90.14 20.39 57.42
N ASP A 784 -90.68 20.35 58.64
CA ASP A 784 -91.67 19.34 59.03
C ASP A 784 -92.96 20.07 59.39
N ASP A 785 -93.86 20.03 58.42
CA ASP A 785 -95.27 20.33 58.56
C ASP A 785 -95.92 19.08 59.17
N THR A 786 -96.29 19.12 60.45
CA THR A 786 -97.46 18.44 61.03
C THR A 786 -97.50 18.67 62.55
N ALA A 787 -98.70 19.05 63.00
CA ALA A 787 -99.04 19.44 64.35
C ALA A 787 -98.79 18.34 65.40
N SER A 788 -98.33 18.75 66.60
CA SER A 788 -98.70 18.22 67.93
C SER A 788 -97.58 18.44 68.95
N ASP A 789 -97.80 19.41 69.84
CA ASP A 789 -97.42 19.47 71.26
C ASP A 789 -95.97 19.22 71.75
N ASN A 790 -95.45 20.28 72.38
CA ASN A 790 -94.52 20.33 73.52
C ASN A 790 -93.05 19.88 73.36
N VAL A 791 -92.25 20.90 73.00
CA VAL A 791 -90.85 21.23 73.32
C VAL A 791 -90.51 21.07 74.82
N PRO A 792 -89.24 21.10 75.30
CA PRO A 792 -87.91 20.66 74.83
C PRO A 792 -87.27 19.64 75.82
N GLY A 793 -86.19 18.89 75.59
CA GLY A 793 -85.03 19.03 74.70
C GLY A 793 -83.79 18.66 75.52
N ASN A 794 -83.26 17.45 75.31
CA ASN A 794 -81.97 17.02 75.86
C ASN A 794 -80.85 17.24 74.84
N ARG A 795 -79.86 18.03 75.25
CA ARG A 795 -78.61 18.30 74.55
C ARG A 795 -77.72 17.05 74.56
N LEU A 796 -77.25 16.62 73.39
CA LEU A 796 -75.99 15.89 73.26
C LEU A 796 -75.11 16.67 72.29
N ALA A 797 -74.02 17.19 72.84
CA ALA A 797 -72.96 17.90 72.13
C ALA A 797 -72.16 16.88 71.30
N ALA A 798 -71.93 17.23 70.04
CA ALA A 798 -71.01 16.54 69.15
C ALA A 798 -69.70 17.33 69.03
N GLN A 799 -68.62 16.56 68.97
CA GLN A 799 -67.40 16.73 68.16
C GLN A 799 -66.51 17.97 68.31
N GLU A 800 -65.20 17.67 68.41
CA GLU A 800 -64.24 18.11 67.41
C GLU A 800 -63.83 16.93 66.53
#